data_AF-A0A661QB70-F1
#
_entry.id   AF-A0A661QB70-F1
#
_cell.length_a   1.000
_cell.length_b   1.000
_cell.length_c   1.000
_cell.angle_alpha   90.00
_cell.angle_beta   90.00
_cell.angle_gamma   90.00
#
_symmetry.space_group_name_H-M   'P 1'
#
loop_
_entity.id
_entity.type
_entity.pdbx_description
1 polymer ?
#
loop_
_entity_poly.entity_id
_entity_poly.type
_entity_poly.pdbx_seq_one_letter_code
_entity_poly.pdbx_strand_id
1 'polypeptide(L)'
;MTCPELCDRRSNRHKGGRDFALDRIMTRELNDLLGELIDVLVQVPRLWERAGRDAWLSKNLKRNVQSQIRRDDNCRNDLTFIVRDSHSLRLRGGRWVLLILLDDLIQELEGTTLGDKIQEVRIELESSLEMSRESRPGDGDLIVSDPKRREWLKRLGFKRDPFRYIDGGTDPFLQEYFYSGMRHFHDISRPGTVFVFGPPGSGKSSMRNVISQLGQDDKVFCIVYQDFGLLVNKHGDGEEVHIKDHVEQILRVALRTLVEADRAVESDEQETKIMRNQLWLYASRYERDPLRRHALMDLLKPDLEAEGALPLDDIRELIGRFCRYVTKLFGYQSVYVLVDPDNDIDPDEEIAWQVLEPLIMARRVLELSEDKVVFKFFLSQRFQKRVLQIPWIKQERSKRVYPLKWSDEELRALLQERLAGCSGGRYKNLGELSEVDDLDDRVVRLSMGSPRELIVICNRLFSEHSRKWSPDDGEPLLITDQEVEEVLRPSEERYPKSPLEQLIARGESERVEFKSTMRYNLKAGRPDKEMEREIARTICAFMNTEGGTLIIGVDDDGTVLGLDKDFSTLGRRKNEDGFHQAFVNITENLFNPPLSPDDYAASFEKCHDKLVYVVKVKKSEKPAFCLFSGVNEFYLRKQTTTRKLDAKATLEYCLEHF
;
A
#
# COMPACT_ATOMS: atom_id res chain seq x y z
N MET A 1 -34.24 -67.50 -8.45
CA MET A 1 -32.88 -68.07 -8.42
C MET A 1 -32.03 -67.18 -7.52
N THR A 2 -31.53 -67.78 -6.43
CA THR A 2 -30.37 -67.40 -5.59
C THR A 2 -30.25 -65.97 -5.01
N CYS A 3 -30.47 -65.89 -3.69
CA CYS A 3 -29.83 -65.02 -2.67
C CYS A 3 -28.30 -65.30 -2.56
N PRO A 4 -27.47 -64.66 -1.69
CA PRO A 4 -27.57 -63.42 -0.88
C PRO A 4 -26.21 -62.62 -0.72
N GLU A 5 -26.21 -61.62 0.20
CA GLU A 5 -25.14 -61.23 1.16
C GLU A 5 -24.11 -60.08 0.91
N LEU A 6 -24.16 -59.12 1.86
CA LEU A 6 -23.09 -58.54 2.70
C LEU A 6 -22.35 -57.21 2.37
N CYS A 7 -22.58 -56.25 3.29
CA CYS A 7 -21.66 -55.32 3.97
C CYS A 7 -21.04 -54.07 3.28
N ASP A 8 -21.52 -52.92 3.77
CA ASP A 8 -20.76 -51.85 4.46
C ASP A 8 -19.72 -51.03 3.67
N ARG A 9 -20.00 -49.72 3.47
CA ARG A 9 -19.14 -48.58 3.89
C ARG A 9 -19.67 -47.20 3.45
N ARG A 10 -20.05 -46.42 4.47
CA ARG A 10 -19.83 -44.98 4.73
C ARG A 10 -19.84 -43.95 3.57
N SER A 11 -20.74 -42.99 3.77
CA SER A 11 -20.79 -41.62 3.27
C SER A 11 -19.44 -40.91 3.10
N ASN A 12 -19.25 -40.27 1.94
CA ASN A 12 -18.24 -39.24 1.75
C ASN A 12 -18.88 -38.00 1.11
N ARG A 13 -19.28 -37.02 1.94
CA ARG A 13 -19.58 -35.65 1.51
C ARG A 13 -18.26 -34.88 1.49
N HIS A 14 -17.86 -34.41 0.32
CA HIS A 14 -16.80 -33.43 0.14
C HIS A 14 -17.15 -32.14 0.90
N LYS A 15 -16.33 -31.80 1.90
CA LYS A 15 -16.26 -30.47 2.50
C LYS A 15 -14.92 -29.83 2.10
N GLY A 16 -14.98 -28.54 1.79
CA GLY A 16 -13.87 -27.72 1.29
C GLY A 16 -12.63 -27.80 2.17
N GLY A 17 -11.49 -28.06 1.51
CA GLY A 17 -10.16 -27.90 2.06
C GLY A 17 -9.53 -26.65 1.51
N ARG A 18 -9.47 -25.61 2.33
CA ARG A 18 -8.51 -24.51 2.26
C ARG A 18 -8.59 -23.76 3.60
N ASP A 19 -7.88 -24.29 4.60
CA ASP A 19 -7.49 -23.53 5.77
C ASP A 19 -6.35 -24.28 6.50
N PHE A 20 -5.33 -23.50 6.90
CA PHE A 20 -4.13 -23.87 7.67
C PHE A 20 -3.08 -24.76 6.97
N ALA A 21 -2.25 -24.13 6.12
CA ALA A 21 -0.92 -24.61 5.79
C ALA A 21 0.14 -23.62 6.31
N LEU A 22 0.44 -23.72 7.61
CA LEU A 22 1.60 -23.08 8.26
C LEU A 22 2.17 -24.05 9.31
N ASP A 23 2.85 -25.11 8.84
CA ASP A 23 3.93 -25.88 9.52
C ASP A 23 4.32 -27.06 8.59
N ARG A 24 5.58 -27.45 8.31
CA ARG A 24 6.69 -27.79 9.21
C ARG A 24 8.02 -27.92 8.45
N ILE A 25 9.13 -27.63 9.13
CA ILE A 25 10.27 -28.56 9.22
C ILE A 25 10.56 -28.70 10.72
N MET A 26 10.16 -29.82 11.35
CA MET A 26 10.53 -30.15 12.73
C MET A 26 11.80 -31.03 12.70
N THR A 27 12.79 -30.77 13.55
CA THR A 27 13.96 -31.65 13.69
C THR A 27 13.59 -32.97 14.36
N ARG A 28 14.36 -34.03 14.09
CA ARG A 28 14.17 -35.36 14.72
C ARG A 28 14.35 -35.27 16.24
N GLU A 29 15.36 -34.52 16.69
CA GLU A 29 15.68 -34.27 18.09
C GLU A 29 14.54 -33.60 18.86
N LEU A 30 13.87 -32.58 18.30
CA LEU A 30 12.73 -31.93 18.95
C LEU A 30 11.52 -32.88 19.08
N ASN A 31 11.31 -33.78 18.12
CA ASN A 31 10.24 -34.78 18.23
C ASN A 31 10.51 -35.79 19.34
N ASP A 32 11.77 -36.19 19.51
CA ASP A 32 12.17 -37.13 20.55
C ASP A 32 12.00 -36.49 21.94
N LEU A 33 12.43 -35.22 22.13
CA LEU A 33 12.24 -34.45 23.37
C LEU A 33 10.76 -34.23 23.74
N LEU A 34 9.91 -33.91 22.76
CA LEU A 34 8.47 -33.77 23.01
C LEU A 34 7.84 -35.12 23.40
N GLY A 35 8.36 -36.23 22.88
CA GLY A 35 7.97 -37.59 23.26
C GLY A 35 8.34 -37.90 24.72
N GLU A 36 9.58 -37.62 25.10
CA GLU A 36 10.07 -37.77 26.47
C GLU A 36 9.28 -36.92 27.47
N LEU A 37 8.97 -35.67 27.11
CA LEU A 37 8.12 -34.81 27.93
C LEU A 37 6.75 -35.45 28.19
N ILE A 38 6.12 -36.02 27.17
CA ILE A 38 4.83 -36.70 27.32
C ILE A 38 4.96 -37.91 28.26
N ASP A 39 6.05 -38.68 28.15
CA ASP A 39 6.32 -39.83 29.03
C ASP A 39 6.48 -39.44 30.51
N VAL A 40 7.10 -38.30 30.78
CA VAL A 40 7.25 -37.76 32.14
C VAL A 40 5.92 -37.17 32.64
N LEU A 41 5.23 -36.37 31.83
CA LEU A 41 3.95 -35.75 32.20
C LEU A 41 2.86 -36.79 32.49
N VAL A 42 2.86 -37.91 31.77
CA VAL A 42 1.96 -39.03 32.05
C VAL A 42 2.19 -39.61 33.43
N GLN A 43 3.34 -39.43 34.08
CA GLN A 43 3.59 -39.97 35.43
C GLN A 43 3.12 -39.03 36.56
N VAL A 44 2.73 -37.79 36.26
CA VAL A 44 2.35 -36.77 37.27
C VAL A 44 0.95 -37.07 37.84
N PRO A 45 0.80 -37.53 39.11
CA PRO A 45 -0.47 -38.09 39.63
C PRO A 45 -1.70 -37.18 39.45
N ARG A 46 -1.56 -35.86 39.65
CA ARG A 46 -2.66 -34.89 39.47
C ARG A 46 -3.18 -34.80 38.03
N LEU A 47 -2.36 -35.16 37.03
CA LEU A 47 -2.76 -35.22 35.62
C LEU A 47 -3.47 -36.55 35.27
N TRP A 48 -3.43 -37.57 36.14
CA TRP A 48 -4.19 -38.82 35.98
C TRP A 48 -5.63 -38.67 36.45
N GLU A 49 -5.82 -37.92 37.55
CA GLU A 49 -7.15 -37.65 38.08
C GLU A 49 -7.85 -36.63 37.19
N ARG A 50 -8.95 -37.04 36.54
CA ARG A 50 -9.72 -36.18 35.64
C ARG A 50 -10.06 -34.82 36.25
N ALA A 51 -10.42 -34.77 37.53
CA ALA A 51 -10.72 -33.51 38.22
C ALA A 51 -9.47 -32.62 38.41
N GLY A 52 -8.33 -33.20 38.81
CA GLY A 52 -7.07 -32.48 38.97
C GLY A 52 -6.49 -32.01 37.64
N ARG A 53 -6.54 -32.87 36.63
CA ARG A 53 -6.14 -32.59 35.26
C ARG A 53 -7.01 -31.50 34.65
N ASP A 54 -8.34 -31.64 34.71
CA ASP A 54 -9.25 -30.65 34.14
C ASP A 54 -9.14 -29.32 34.92
N ALA A 55 -8.87 -29.34 36.23
CA ALA A 55 -8.58 -28.13 37.01
C ALA A 55 -7.28 -27.45 36.54
N TRP A 56 -6.20 -28.21 36.36
CA TRP A 56 -4.93 -27.68 35.85
C TRP A 56 -5.06 -27.15 34.41
N LEU A 57 -5.72 -27.90 33.51
CA LEU A 57 -6.03 -27.47 32.15
C LEU A 57 -6.98 -26.26 32.12
N SER A 58 -7.91 -26.15 33.07
CA SER A 58 -8.81 -24.99 33.22
C SER A 58 -8.09 -23.74 33.69
N LYS A 59 -7.06 -23.91 34.52
CA LYS A 59 -6.20 -22.85 35.02
C LYS A 59 -5.27 -22.34 33.91
N ASN A 60 -4.74 -23.26 33.09
CA ASN A 60 -3.59 -22.98 32.22
C ASN A 60 -3.88 -23.00 30.70
N LEU A 61 -4.99 -23.56 30.22
CA LEU A 61 -5.38 -23.60 28.79
C LEU A 61 -6.76 -22.99 28.53
N LYS A 62 -7.10 -22.68 27.28
CA LYS A 62 -8.42 -22.15 26.88
C LYS A 62 -9.46 -23.26 26.66
N ARG A 63 -10.75 -22.94 26.90
CA ARG A 63 -11.91 -23.86 26.77
C ARG A 63 -12.10 -24.51 25.38
N ASN A 64 -11.68 -23.85 24.31
CA ASN A 64 -11.76 -24.38 22.95
C ASN A 64 -10.72 -25.49 22.69
N VAL A 65 -9.52 -25.37 23.26
CA VAL A 65 -8.50 -26.44 23.28
C VAL A 65 -8.98 -27.56 24.21
N GLN A 66 -9.52 -27.22 25.39
CA GLN A 66 -10.12 -28.18 26.33
C GLN A 66 -11.29 -28.98 25.71
N SER A 67 -12.05 -28.38 24.78
CA SER A 67 -13.17 -29.05 24.10
C SER A 67 -12.76 -30.03 23.00
N GLN A 68 -11.50 -29.96 22.54
CA GLN A 68 -10.92 -30.87 21.56
C GLN A 68 -10.21 -32.07 22.21
N ILE A 69 -9.86 -31.94 23.49
CA ILE A 69 -9.34 -33.01 24.35
C ILE A 69 -10.48 -34.01 24.60
N ARG A 70 -10.30 -35.27 24.18
CA ARG A 70 -11.40 -36.22 23.98
C ARG A 70 -12.00 -36.64 25.31
N ARG A 71 -13.31 -36.95 25.31
CA ARG A 71 -14.10 -37.43 26.45
C ARG A 71 -13.69 -38.82 26.99
N ASP A 72 -12.62 -39.43 26.47
CA ASP A 72 -12.13 -40.76 26.89
C ASP A 72 -10.85 -40.63 27.74
N ASP A 73 -10.76 -41.42 28.80
CA ASP A 73 -9.76 -41.38 29.87
C ASP A 73 -8.33 -41.80 29.44
N ASN A 74 -7.81 -41.34 28.31
CA ASN A 74 -6.44 -41.59 27.87
C ASN A 74 -5.56 -40.34 28.01
N CYS A 75 -5.08 -40.13 29.24
CA CYS A 75 -4.23 -39.00 29.63
C CYS A 75 -3.03 -38.77 28.67
N ARG A 76 -2.42 -39.85 28.16
CA ARG A 76 -1.29 -39.76 27.23
C ARG A 76 -1.65 -39.09 25.90
N ASN A 77 -2.83 -39.39 25.34
CA ASN A 77 -3.26 -38.79 24.07
C ASN A 77 -3.59 -37.30 24.23
N ASP A 78 -4.19 -36.94 25.37
CA ASP A 78 -4.51 -35.56 25.71
C ASP A 78 -3.25 -34.72 25.89
N LEU A 79 -2.27 -35.24 26.65
CA LEU A 79 -0.97 -34.60 26.81
C LEU A 79 -0.21 -34.53 25.48
N THR A 80 -0.29 -35.56 24.65
CA THR A 80 0.30 -35.54 23.30
C THR A 80 -0.28 -34.41 22.46
N PHE A 81 -1.60 -34.23 22.50
CA PHE A 81 -2.28 -33.14 21.80
C PHE A 81 -1.84 -31.77 22.34
N ILE A 82 -1.89 -31.57 23.66
CA ILE A 82 -1.49 -30.30 24.30
C ILE A 82 -0.05 -29.94 23.97
N VAL A 83 0.88 -30.88 24.15
CA VAL A 83 2.31 -30.67 23.93
C VAL A 83 2.57 -30.36 22.46
N ARG A 84 1.96 -31.11 21.52
CA ARG A 84 2.15 -30.87 20.08
C ARG A 84 1.48 -29.62 19.57
N ASP A 85 0.35 -29.20 20.12
CA ASP A 85 -0.33 -27.98 19.68
C ASP A 85 0.31 -26.73 20.31
N SER A 86 0.88 -26.86 21.52
CA SER A 86 1.47 -25.73 22.24
C SER A 86 2.95 -25.48 21.94
N HIS A 87 3.69 -26.46 21.40
CA HIS A 87 5.14 -26.31 21.18
C HIS A 87 5.49 -25.22 20.17
N SER A 88 4.62 -24.92 19.20
CA SER A 88 4.84 -23.88 18.19
C SER A 88 4.25 -22.52 18.58
N LEU A 89 3.52 -22.45 19.71
CA LEU A 89 2.84 -21.23 20.15
C LEU A 89 3.77 -20.35 20.96
N ARG A 90 3.90 -19.08 20.55
CA ARG A 90 4.66 -18.04 21.26
C ARG A 90 3.76 -16.91 21.73
N LEU A 91 4.05 -16.41 22.92
CA LEU A 91 3.53 -15.13 23.36
C LEU A 91 4.36 -13.99 22.71
N ARG A 92 3.78 -12.79 22.61
CA ARG A 92 4.42 -11.62 21.98
C ARG A 92 5.76 -11.16 22.60
N GLY A 93 6.19 -11.74 23.72
CA GLY A 93 7.52 -11.55 24.34
C GLY A 93 8.54 -12.65 23.99
N GLY A 94 8.26 -13.48 22.99
CA GLY A 94 9.16 -14.55 22.54
C GLY A 94 9.16 -15.81 23.41
N ARG A 95 8.46 -15.80 24.55
CA ARG A 95 8.29 -16.96 25.45
C ARG A 95 7.34 -18.00 24.85
N TRP A 96 7.72 -19.26 24.93
CA TRP A 96 6.94 -20.39 24.43
C TRP A 96 5.83 -20.76 25.40
N VAL A 97 4.62 -20.96 24.88
CA VAL A 97 3.46 -21.36 25.71
C VAL A 97 3.76 -22.67 26.43
N LEU A 98 4.40 -23.62 25.75
CA LEU A 98 4.79 -24.89 26.34
C LEU A 98 5.71 -24.72 27.56
N LEU A 99 6.73 -23.85 27.48
CA LEU A 99 7.66 -23.63 28.61
C LEU A 99 6.97 -22.99 29.81
N ILE A 100 6.00 -22.10 29.59
CA ILE A 100 5.22 -21.48 30.66
C ILE A 100 4.35 -22.53 31.38
N LEU A 101 3.73 -23.44 30.63
CA LEU A 101 2.96 -24.55 31.21
C LEU A 101 3.84 -25.46 32.07
N LEU A 102 5.10 -25.68 31.65
CA LEU A 102 6.06 -26.46 32.42
C LEU A 102 6.49 -25.71 33.69
N ASP A 103 6.76 -24.40 33.61
CA ASP A 103 7.11 -23.57 34.76
C ASP A 103 6.03 -23.63 35.86
N ASP A 104 4.76 -23.48 35.48
CA ASP A 104 3.64 -23.56 36.42
C ASP A 104 3.54 -24.96 37.05
N LEU A 105 3.81 -26.01 36.27
CA LEU A 105 3.78 -27.39 36.76
C LEU A 105 4.95 -27.71 37.69
N ILE A 106 6.15 -27.21 37.37
CA ILE A 106 7.36 -27.36 38.20
C ILE A 106 7.16 -26.66 39.54
N GLN A 107 6.59 -25.45 39.54
CA GLN A 107 6.27 -24.74 40.78
C GLN A 107 5.27 -25.53 41.65
N GLU A 108 4.30 -26.21 41.04
CA GLU A 108 3.35 -27.06 41.78
C GLU A 108 3.95 -28.38 42.29
N LEU A 109 5.07 -28.83 41.69
CA LEU A 109 5.76 -30.09 41.99
C LEU A 109 7.12 -29.87 42.69
N GLU A 110 7.35 -28.68 43.22
CA GLU A 110 8.60 -28.29 43.87
C GLU A 110 8.98 -29.28 44.99
N GLY A 111 10.22 -29.77 44.97
CA GLY A 111 10.73 -30.75 45.94
C GLY A 111 10.33 -32.21 45.67
N THR A 112 9.77 -32.53 44.49
CA THR A 112 9.46 -33.90 44.08
C THR A 112 10.39 -34.39 42.97
N THR A 113 10.68 -35.69 42.93
CA THR A 113 11.52 -36.31 41.89
C THR A 113 10.94 -36.21 40.49
N LEU A 114 9.62 -36.00 40.34
CA LEU A 114 9.00 -35.72 39.04
C LEU A 114 9.17 -34.26 38.63
N GLY A 115 9.11 -33.32 39.59
CA GLY A 115 9.41 -31.92 39.35
C GLY A 115 10.83 -31.75 38.81
N ASP A 116 11.81 -32.46 39.40
CA ASP A 116 13.21 -32.44 38.94
C ASP A 116 13.35 -32.98 37.50
N LYS A 117 12.67 -34.08 37.17
CA LYS A 117 12.67 -34.64 35.80
C LYS A 117 12.01 -33.72 34.77
N ILE A 118 10.91 -33.06 35.14
CA ILE A 118 10.25 -32.08 34.25
C ILE A 118 11.16 -30.87 34.05
N GLN A 119 11.89 -30.46 35.08
CA GLN A 119 12.86 -29.37 35.00
C GLN A 119 14.03 -29.72 34.05
N GLU A 120 14.56 -30.93 34.11
CA GLU A 120 15.60 -31.41 33.16
C GLU A 120 15.10 -31.34 31.70
N VAL A 121 13.95 -31.95 31.41
CA VAL A 121 13.36 -31.96 30.05
C VAL A 121 12.99 -30.54 29.59
N ARG A 122 12.53 -29.68 30.51
CA ARG A 122 12.24 -28.27 30.22
C ARG A 122 13.50 -27.51 29.79
N ILE A 123 14.63 -27.70 30.48
CA ILE A 123 15.91 -27.03 30.15
C ILE A 123 16.40 -27.46 28.77
N GLU A 124 16.31 -28.76 28.44
CA GLU A 124 16.68 -29.30 27.13
C GLU A 124 15.73 -28.85 26.02
N LEU A 125 14.42 -28.78 26.30
CA LEU A 125 13.42 -28.20 25.40
C LEU A 125 13.66 -26.71 25.19
N GLU A 126 13.93 -25.94 26.24
CA GLU A 126 14.25 -24.52 26.12
C GLU A 126 15.49 -24.33 25.27
N SER A 127 16.55 -25.08 25.52
CA SER A 127 17.78 -25.04 24.71
C SER A 127 17.52 -25.41 23.25
N SER A 128 16.71 -26.43 22.98
CA SER A 128 16.37 -26.84 21.60
C SER A 128 15.44 -25.84 20.89
N LEU A 129 14.48 -25.26 21.62
CA LEU A 129 13.61 -24.19 21.14
C LEU A 129 14.40 -22.88 20.96
N GLU A 130 15.47 -22.66 21.72
CA GLU A 130 16.41 -21.54 21.59
C GLU A 130 17.45 -21.75 20.49
N MET A 131 17.90 -22.97 20.21
CA MET A 131 18.65 -23.27 18.98
C MET A 131 17.79 -23.05 17.73
N SER A 132 16.46 -23.27 17.84
CA SER A 132 15.49 -22.81 16.82
C SER A 132 15.25 -21.28 16.83
N ARG A 133 15.74 -20.57 17.85
CA ARG A 133 15.74 -19.10 17.99
C ARG A 133 16.95 -18.47 17.31
N GLU A 134 18.10 -19.16 17.26
CA GLU A 134 19.23 -18.77 16.38
C GLU A 134 18.86 -18.78 14.89
N SER A 135 17.72 -19.38 14.53
CA SER A 135 17.17 -19.36 13.18
C SER A 135 16.06 -18.32 12.90
N ARG A 136 15.82 -17.32 13.78
CA ARG A 136 15.06 -16.08 13.44
C ARG A 136 15.53 -14.82 14.21
N PRO A 137 15.55 -13.65 13.54
CA PRO A 137 16.76 -12.84 13.39
C PRO A 137 16.81 -11.63 14.34
N GLY A 138 17.80 -11.65 15.23
CA GLY A 138 18.46 -10.46 15.78
C GLY A 138 19.94 -10.66 15.51
N ASP A 139 20.59 -9.68 14.88
CA ASP A 139 21.94 -9.76 14.29
C ASP A 139 22.09 -10.76 13.13
N GLY A 140 21.83 -10.26 11.93
CA GLY A 140 22.02 -11.00 10.68
C GLY A 140 21.00 -10.56 9.65
N ASP A 141 21.30 -9.45 8.97
CA ASP A 141 20.61 -9.08 7.74
C ASP A 141 20.53 -10.29 6.80
N LEU A 142 19.37 -10.41 6.17
CA LEU A 142 19.02 -11.31 5.07
C LEU A 142 18.61 -12.74 5.47
N ILE A 143 17.34 -13.02 5.70
CA ILE A 143 16.70 -14.35 5.50
C ILE A 143 15.22 -14.02 5.19
N VAL A 144 14.61 -14.14 4.01
CA VAL A 144 14.68 -15.02 2.84
C VAL A 144 14.73 -14.13 1.57
N SER A 145 15.93 -13.77 1.14
CA SER A 145 16.23 -13.43 -0.25
C SER A 145 17.17 -14.51 -0.78
N ASP A 146 17.09 -14.80 -2.08
CA ASP A 146 18.06 -15.61 -2.83
C ASP A 146 19.49 -15.31 -2.30
N PRO A 147 20.28 -16.31 -1.88
CA PRO A 147 21.64 -16.10 -1.35
C PRO A 147 22.51 -15.25 -2.26
N LYS A 148 22.32 -15.35 -3.58
CA LYS A 148 23.02 -14.49 -4.55
C LYS A 148 22.59 -13.04 -4.45
N ARG A 149 21.28 -12.76 -4.44
CA ARG A 149 20.72 -11.40 -4.27
C ARG A 149 21.21 -10.75 -3.00
N ARG A 150 21.28 -11.54 -1.94
CA ARG A 150 21.80 -11.13 -0.64
C ARG A 150 23.24 -10.65 -0.72
N GLU A 151 24.11 -11.47 -1.28
CA GLU A 151 25.53 -11.16 -1.39
C GLU A 151 25.75 -9.96 -2.33
N TRP A 152 25.02 -9.89 -3.43
CA TRP A 152 25.02 -8.74 -4.34
C TRP A 152 24.65 -7.43 -3.65
N LEU A 153 23.51 -7.39 -2.94
CA LEU A 153 23.06 -6.22 -2.19
C LEU A 153 24.06 -5.81 -1.10
N LYS A 154 24.66 -6.79 -0.41
CA LYS A 154 25.69 -6.54 0.60
C LYS A 154 26.93 -5.90 -0.02
N ARG A 155 27.39 -6.36 -1.19
CA ARG A 155 28.53 -5.75 -1.92
C ARG A 155 28.21 -4.31 -2.37
N LEU A 156 26.97 -4.04 -2.74
CA LEU A 156 26.49 -2.68 -3.01
C LEU A 156 26.37 -1.81 -1.74
N GLY A 157 26.39 -2.43 -0.55
CA GLY A 157 26.28 -1.75 0.74
C GLY A 157 24.85 -1.43 1.15
N PHE A 158 23.87 -2.17 0.64
CA PHE A 158 22.52 -2.17 1.17
C PHE A 158 22.50 -2.87 2.53
N LYS A 159 21.83 -2.23 3.50
CA LYS A 159 21.50 -2.84 4.79
C LYS A 159 20.39 -3.87 4.61
N ARG A 160 19.45 -3.61 3.73
CA ARG A 160 18.30 -4.49 3.46
C ARG A 160 17.89 -4.45 2.00
N ASP A 161 17.13 -5.45 1.60
CA ASP A 161 16.54 -5.52 0.28
C ASP A 161 15.39 -4.49 0.15
N PRO A 162 15.53 -3.47 -0.73
CA PRO A 162 14.52 -2.43 -0.86
C PRO A 162 13.20 -2.95 -1.42
N PHE A 163 13.14 -4.10 -2.11
CA PHE A 163 11.94 -4.56 -2.82
C PHE A 163 11.42 -5.92 -2.33
N ARG A 164 11.86 -6.34 -1.14
CA ARG A 164 11.44 -7.60 -0.52
C ARG A 164 9.93 -7.68 -0.26
N TYR A 165 9.35 -6.61 0.27
CA TYR A 165 7.93 -6.55 0.61
C TYR A 165 7.17 -5.85 -0.50
N ILE A 166 6.59 -6.65 -1.41
CA ILE A 166 5.73 -6.16 -2.49
C ILE A 166 4.51 -5.43 -1.92
N ASP A 167 3.93 -5.98 -0.85
CA ASP A 167 2.85 -5.32 -0.15
C ASP A 167 3.38 -4.49 1.01
N GLY A 168 3.38 -3.16 0.84
CA GLY A 168 3.79 -2.23 1.90
C GLY A 168 2.94 -2.33 3.17
N GLY A 169 1.73 -2.90 3.09
CA GLY A 169 0.92 -3.27 4.27
C GLY A 169 1.57 -4.32 5.18
N THR A 170 2.58 -5.04 4.68
CA THR A 170 3.29 -6.12 5.40
C THR A 170 4.76 -5.76 5.69
N ASP A 171 5.20 -4.57 5.26
CA ASP A 171 6.58 -4.10 5.38
C ASP A 171 6.83 -3.51 6.78
N PRO A 172 7.61 -4.18 7.65
CA PRO A 172 7.82 -3.73 9.03
C PRO A 172 8.83 -2.57 9.16
N PHE A 173 9.53 -2.22 8.07
CA PHE A 173 10.53 -1.16 8.03
C PHE A 173 10.06 0.06 7.23
N LEU A 174 8.81 0.06 6.76
CA LEU A 174 8.28 1.07 5.86
C LEU A 174 8.47 2.50 6.38
N GLN A 175 8.34 2.73 7.68
CA GLN A 175 8.56 4.02 8.34
C GLN A 175 9.95 4.63 8.09
N GLU A 176 10.97 3.80 7.85
CA GLU A 176 12.34 4.26 7.62
C GLU A 176 12.54 4.88 6.23
N TYR A 177 11.63 4.60 5.29
CA TYR A 177 11.72 5.05 3.89
C TYR A 177 10.35 5.37 3.29
N PHE A 178 9.40 5.76 4.14
CA PHE A 178 8.06 6.14 3.68
C PHE A 178 8.11 7.50 3.00
N TYR A 179 7.50 7.60 1.82
CA TYR A 179 7.43 8.84 1.06
C TYR A 179 6.78 9.97 1.87
N SER A 180 7.59 10.98 2.20
CA SER A 180 7.21 12.04 3.14
C SER A 180 6.11 12.97 2.62
N GLY A 181 5.92 13.07 1.30
CA GLY A 181 4.82 13.82 0.68
C GLY A 181 3.43 13.33 1.13
N MET A 182 3.33 12.08 1.60
CA MET A 182 2.10 11.51 2.16
C MET A 182 1.86 11.79 3.64
N ARG A 183 2.78 12.49 4.33
CA ARG A 183 2.64 12.81 5.77
C ARG A 183 1.53 13.81 6.08
N HIS A 184 1.00 14.54 5.10
CA HIS A 184 -0.13 15.44 5.31
C HIS A 184 -1.41 14.71 5.79
N PHE A 185 -1.51 13.39 5.57
CA PHE A 185 -2.57 12.56 6.12
C PHE A 185 -2.40 12.22 7.60
N HIS A 186 -1.20 12.40 8.15
CA HIS A 186 -0.89 12.26 9.57
C HIS A 186 -1.17 13.54 10.37
N ASP A 187 -1.40 14.68 9.72
CA ASP A 187 -1.46 15.99 10.37
C ASP A 187 -2.41 16.03 11.58
N ILE A 188 -1.81 16.10 12.77
CA ILE A 188 -2.46 16.10 14.08
C ILE A 188 -3.09 17.48 14.36
N SER A 189 -2.68 18.52 13.62
CA SER A 189 -3.21 19.87 13.79
C SER A 189 -4.62 20.07 13.21
N ARG A 190 -5.12 19.11 12.41
CA ARG A 190 -6.45 19.14 11.79
C ARG A 190 -7.26 17.87 12.11
N PRO A 191 -7.73 17.71 13.37
CA PRO A 191 -8.50 16.54 13.77
C PRO A 191 -9.89 16.57 13.11
N GLY A 192 -10.15 15.66 12.17
CA GLY A 192 -11.45 15.52 11.54
C GLY A 192 -11.54 14.25 10.70
N THR A 193 -12.76 13.74 10.51
CA THR A 193 -12.96 12.53 9.73
C THR A 193 -12.56 12.72 8.27
N VAL A 194 -11.70 11.82 7.76
CA VAL A 194 -11.22 11.81 6.38
C VAL A 194 -11.47 10.46 5.70
N PHE A 195 -11.64 10.51 4.38
CA PHE A 195 -11.86 9.38 3.50
C PHE A 195 -10.80 9.38 2.40
N VAL A 196 -9.89 8.41 2.48
CA VAL A 196 -8.86 8.14 1.48
C VAL A 196 -9.39 7.06 0.52
N PHE A 197 -9.43 7.37 -0.77
CA PHE A 197 -9.90 6.44 -1.81
C PHE A 197 -8.77 6.05 -2.75
N GLY A 198 -8.63 4.78 -3.06
CA GLY A 198 -7.64 4.34 -4.03
C GLY A 198 -7.84 2.90 -4.51
N PRO A 199 -7.37 2.55 -5.71
CA PRO A 199 -7.42 1.18 -6.20
C PRO A 199 -6.54 0.24 -5.34
N PRO A 200 -6.65 -1.09 -5.49
CA PRO A 200 -5.70 -2.03 -4.92
C PRO A 200 -4.26 -1.67 -5.32
N GLY A 201 -3.30 -1.79 -4.39
CA GLY A 201 -1.90 -1.48 -4.66
C GLY A 201 -1.52 0.01 -4.61
N SER A 202 -2.49 0.92 -4.47
CA SER A 202 -2.23 2.38 -4.35
C SER A 202 -1.55 2.80 -3.04
N GLY A 203 -1.34 1.91 -2.07
CA GLY A 203 -0.65 2.23 -0.81
C GLY A 203 -1.56 2.64 0.36
N LYS A 204 -2.88 2.39 0.28
CA LYS A 204 -3.83 2.69 1.38
C LYS A 204 -3.43 2.04 2.72
N SER A 205 -3.25 0.71 2.73
CA SER A 205 -2.86 -0.02 3.93
C SER A 205 -1.44 0.32 4.41
N SER A 206 -0.54 0.66 3.48
CA SER A 206 0.79 1.18 3.78
C SER A 206 0.70 2.52 4.54
N MET A 207 -0.13 3.45 4.06
CA MET A 207 -0.39 4.73 4.72
C MET A 207 -0.99 4.54 6.11
N ARG A 208 -1.96 3.63 6.25
CA ARG A 208 -2.54 3.26 7.55
C ARG A 208 -1.46 2.78 8.53
N ASN A 209 -0.59 1.86 8.10
CA ASN A 209 0.49 1.33 8.95
C ASN A 209 1.43 2.45 9.42
N VAL A 210 1.85 3.32 8.51
CA VAL A 210 2.72 4.45 8.86
C VAL A 210 2.03 5.39 9.85
N ILE A 211 0.74 5.69 9.66
CA ILE A 211 0.00 6.49 10.64
C ILE A 211 -0.07 5.80 12.00
N SER A 212 -0.29 4.48 12.02
CA SER A 212 -0.34 3.70 13.27
C SER A 212 1.02 3.65 13.99
N GLN A 213 2.12 3.67 13.25
CA GLN A 213 3.49 3.65 13.81
C GLN A 213 3.90 5.03 14.31
N LEU A 214 3.77 6.07 13.46
CA LEU A 214 4.10 7.46 13.82
C LEU A 214 3.22 7.98 14.97
N GLY A 215 1.97 7.52 15.04
CA GLY A 215 1.08 7.87 16.13
C GLY A 215 1.62 7.50 17.52
N GLN A 216 2.45 6.45 17.62
CA GLN A 216 3.05 6.07 18.91
C GLN A 216 4.00 7.15 19.43
N ASP A 217 4.83 7.71 18.56
CA ASP A 217 5.78 8.78 18.91
C ASP A 217 5.06 10.09 19.26
N ASP A 218 3.96 10.38 18.57
CA ASP A 218 3.17 11.61 18.74
C ASP A 218 2.07 11.51 19.82
N LYS A 219 2.10 10.47 20.67
CA LYS A 219 1.09 10.21 21.71
C LYS A 219 -0.34 10.12 21.17
N VAL A 220 -0.52 9.56 19.99
CA VAL A 220 -1.81 9.24 19.39
C VAL A 220 -2.12 7.76 19.59
N PHE A 221 -3.27 7.45 20.20
CA PHE A 221 -3.73 6.08 20.34
C PHE A 221 -4.44 5.62 19.06
N CYS A 222 -3.78 4.77 18.26
CA CYS A 222 -4.33 4.28 17.00
C CYS A 222 -5.08 2.95 17.17
N ILE A 223 -6.35 2.93 16.80
CA ILE A 223 -7.22 1.74 16.76
C ILE A 223 -7.34 1.31 15.29
N VAL A 224 -6.71 0.19 14.93
CA VAL A 224 -6.74 -0.36 13.56
C VAL A 224 -7.98 -1.24 13.38
N TYR A 225 -9.03 -0.67 12.79
CA TYR A 225 -10.31 -1.38 12.56
C TYR A 225 -10.35 -1.96 11.14
N GLN A 226 -10.04 -3.26 11.04
CA GLN A 226 -9.92 -3.99 9.76
C GLN A 226 -10.79 -5.24 9.66
N ASP A 227 -11.03 -5.93 10.78
CA ASP A 227 -11.83 -7.16 10.79
C ASP A 227 -13.32 -6.80 10.71
N PHE A 228 -13.98 -7.16 9.61
CA PHE A 228 -15.43 -7.02 9.42
C PHE A 228 -16.16 -8.37 9.40
N GLY A 229 -15.46 -9.49 9.60
CA GLY A 229 -16.00 -10.83 9.39
C GLY A 229 -17.25 -11.13 10.24
N LEU A 230 -17.28 -10.64 11.48
CA LEU A 230 -18.46 -10.78 12.34
C LEU A 230 -19.69 -10.04 11.79
N LEU A 231 -19.50 -8.87 11.20
CA LEU A 231 -20.59 -8.06 10.63
C LEU A 231 -21.04 -8.62 9.28
N VAL A 232 -20.11 -9.13 8.47
CA VAL A 232 -20.42 -9.85 7.23
C VAL A 232 -21.23 -11.12 7.53
N ASN A 233 -20.84 -11.91 8.53
CA ASN A 233 -21.58 -13.10 8.95
C ASN A 233 -22.99 -12.74 9.45
N LYS A 234 -23.11 -11.69 10.27
CA LYS A 234 -24.41 -11.18 10.74
C LYS A 234 -25.33 -10.81 9.58
N HIS A 235 -24.80 -10.12 8.58
CA HIS A 235 -25.54 -9.81 7.36
C HIS A 235 -25.93 -11.09 6.59
N GLY A 236 -25.02 -12.06 6.47
CA GLY A 236 -25.28 -13.36 5.84
C GLY A 236 -26.36 -14.19 6.55
N ASP A 237 -26.53 -14.01 7.85
CA ASP A 237 -27.61 -14.61 8.65
C ASP A 237 -28.97 -13.90 8.48
N GLY A 238 -29.03 -12.84 7.65
CA GLY A 238 -30.23 -12.07 7.36
C GLY A 238 -30.54 -10.97 8.38
N GLU A 239 -29.59 -10.65 9.26
CA GLU A 239 -29.73 -9.56 10.23
C GLU A 239 -29.18 -8.24 9.69
N GLU A 240 -29.81 -7.12 10.05
CA GLU A 240 -29.28 -5.79 9.72
C GLU A 240 -28.06 -5.44 10.57
N VAL A 241 -27.03 -4.90 9.91
CA VAL A 241 -25.87 -4.30 10.58
C VAL A 241 -26.24 -2.88 11.00
N HIS A 242 -26.00 -2.54 12.26
CA HIS A 242 -26.26 -1.22 12.80
C HIS A 242 -24.99 -0.58 13.34
N ILE A 243 -25.01 0.74 13.54
CA ILE A 243 -23.87 1.50 14.11
C ILE A 243 -23.39 0.94 15.46
N LYS A 244 -24.30 0.37 16.27
CA LYS A 244 -23.94 -0.25 17.56
C LYS A 244 -22.97 -1.43 17.38
N ASP A 245 -23.12 -2.18 16.30
CA ASP A 245 -22.33 -3.38 16.04
C ASP A 245 -20.89 -2.97 15.68
N HIS A 246 -20.73 -1.91 14.87
CA HIS A 246 -19.41 -1.32 14.59
C HIS A 246 -18.75 -0.77 15.86
N VAL A 247 -19.47 0.01 16.66
CA VAL A 247 -18.89 0.62 17.87
C VAL A 247 -18.48 -0.47 18.87
N GLU A 248 -19.28 -1.52 19.04
CA GLU A 248 -18.89 -2.67 19.85
C GLU A 248 -17.60 -3.31 19.35
N GLN A 249 -17.45 -3.50 18.03
CA GLN A 249 -16.25 -4.08 17.45
C GLN A 249 -15.03 -3.14 17.56
N ILE A 250 -15.19 -1.84 17.32
CA ILE A 250 -14.15 -0.83 17.51
C ILE A 250 -13.66 -0.83 18.95
N LEU A 251 -14.56 -0.85 19.94
CA LEU A 251 -14.18 -0.89 21.36
C LEU A 251 -13.43 -2.18 21.70
N ARG A 252 -13.85 -3.33 21.16
CA ARG A 252 -13.11 -4.61 21.34
C ARG A 252 -11.68 -4.52 20.80
N VAL A 253 -11.50 -3.96 19.60
CA VAL A 253 -10.17 -3.77 18.98
C VAL A 253 -9.35 -2.77 19.80
N ALA A 254 -9.96 -1.67 20.24
CA ALA A 254 -9.31 -0.66 21.06
C ALA A 254 -8.79 -1.24 22.37
N LEU A 255 -9.59 -2.05 23.05
CA LEU A 255 -9.24 -2.71 24.31
C LEU A 255 -8.09 -3.70 24.14
N ARG A 256 -8.08 -4.46 23.03
CA ARG A 256 -6.95 -5.33 22.68
C ARG A 256 -5.68 -4.52 22.44
N THR A 257 -5.78 -3.43 21.67
CA THR A 257 -4.65 -2.55 21.33
C THR A 257 -4.06 -1.90 22.58
N LEU A 258 -4.92 -1.44 23.49
CA LEU A 258 -4.52 -0.79 24.74
C LEU A 258 -3.71 -1.74 25.63
N VAL A 259 -4.16 -3.00 25.75
CA VAL A 259 -3.48 -4.02 26.56
C VAL A 259 -2.14 -4.44 25.97
N GLU A 260 -1.99 -4.35 24.65
CA GLU A 260 -0.72 -4.59 23.97
C GLU A 260 0.27 -3.43 24.18
N ALA A 261 -0.22 -2.19 24.19
CA ALA A 261 0.58 -0.99 24.44
C ALA A 261 1.03 -0.85 25.92
N ASP A 262 0.16 -1.19 26.87
CA ASP A 262 0.40 -1.01 28.32
C ASP A 262 1.50 -1.92 28.88
N ARG A 263 1.79 -3.06 28.23
CA ARG A 263 2.92 -3.94 28.61
C ARG A 263 4.30 -3.26 28.51
N ALA A 264 4.38 -2.04 27.95
CA ALA A 264 5.60 -1.27 27.81
C ALA A 264 5.78 -0.17 28.89
N VAL A 265 4.78 0.11 29.74
CA VAL A 265 4.81 1.25 30.67
C VAL A 265 4.57 0.79 32.11
N GLU A 266 5.64 0.68 32.90
CA GLU A 266 5.52 0.58 34.36
C GLU A 266 5.08 1.94 34.93
N SER A 267 3.93 2.01 35.62
CA SER A 267 3.58 3.19 36.41
C SER A 267 2.97 2.80 37.76
N ASP A 268 3.29 3.61 38.78
CA ASP A 268 3.18 3.33 40.22
C ASP A 268 1.81 3.63 40.86
N GLU A 269 0.79 4.03 40.09
CA GLU A 269 -0.51 4.40 40.67
C GLU A 269 -1.44 3.19 40.85
N GLN A 270 -1.78 2.89 42.11
CA GLN A 270 -2.63 1.76 42.53
C GLN A 270 -4.02 1.76 41.86
N GLU A 271 -4.60 2.94 41.62
CA GLU A 271 -5.92 3.11 40.99
C GLU A 271 -5.86 2.85 39.48
N THR A 272 -4.80 3.36 38.83
CA THR A 272 -4.45 3.09 37.44
C THR A 272 -4.17 1.60 37.23
N LYS A 273 -3.55 0.92 38.21
CA LYS A 273 -3.30 -0.52 38.20
C LYS A 273 -4.58 -1.36 38.26
N ILE A 274 -5.59 -0.94 39.03
CA ILE A 274 -6.88 -1.63 39.11
C ILE A 274 -7.67 -1.51 37.80
N MET A 275 -7.79 -0.29 37.24
CA MET A 275 -8.46 -0.10 35.95
C MET A 275 -7.70 -0.78 34.80
N ARG A 276 -6.37 -0.73 34.79
CA ARG A 276 -5.52 -1.48 33.84
C ARG A 276 -5.73 -2.99 33.96
N ASN A 277 -5.79 -3.53 35.17
CA ASN A 277 -6.05 -4.95 35.40
C ASN A 277 -7.46 -5.37 34.93
N GLN A 278 -8.48 -4.51 35.11
CA GLN A 278 -9.83 -4.76 34.61
C GLN A 278 -9.88 -4.72 33.07
N LEU A 279 -9.22 -3.74 32.45
CA LEU A 279 -9.03 -3.64 30.99
C LEU A 279 -8.26 -4.85 30.41
N TRP A 280 -7.24 -5.32 31.13
CA TRP A 280 -6.48 -6.52 30.80
C TRP A 280 -7.30 -7.81 30.94
N LEU A 281 -8.12 -7.94 31.99
CA LEU A 281 -9.05 -9.06 32.16
C LEU A 281 -10.10 -9.08 31.04
N TYR A 282 -10.54 -7.89 30.62
CA TYR A 282 -11.43 -7.71 29.50
C TYR A 282 -10.79 -8.19 28.20
N ALA A 283 -9.64 -7.63 27.79
CA ALA A 283 -9.03 -7.93 26.49
C ALA A 283 -8.49 -9.35 26.34
N SER A 284 -8.06 -9.98 27.44
CA SER A 284 -7.38 -11.28 27.41
C SER A 284 -8.31 -12.47 27.12
N ARG A 285 -9.64 -12.29 27.09
CA ARG A 285 -10.60 -13.40 26.92
C ARG A 285 -11.87 -13.11 26.07
N TYR A 286 -11.82 -12.40 24.93
CA TYR A 286 -13.05 -12.14 24.15
C TYR A 286 -13.52 -13.28 23.22
N GLU A 287 -14.84 -13.61 23.30
CA GLU A 287 -15.79 -13.39 22.18
C GLU A 287 -17.29 -13.60 22.51
N ARG A 288 -17.70 -14.33 23.57
CA ARG A 288 -19.15 -14.66 23.78
C ARG A 288 -19.65 -14.75 25.24
N ASP A 289 -19.09 -13.98 26.18
CA ASP A 289 -19.40 -14.12 27.62
C ASP A 289 -20.32 -12.99 28.16
N PRO A 290 -21.56 -13.29 28.60
CA PRO A 290 -22.50 -12.31 29.18
C PRO A 290 -21.99 -11.57 30.42
N LEU A 291 -21.13 -12.20 31.23
CA LEU A 291 -20.57 -11.58 32.45
C LEU A 291 -19.54 -10.49 32.09
N ARG A 292 -18.89 -10.59 30.93
CA ARG A 292 -17.90 -9.60 30.46
C ARG A 292 -18.52 -8.40 29.76
N ARG A 293 -19.74 -8.56 29.23
CA ARG A 293 -20.59 -7.42 28.85
C ARG A 293 -20.87 -6.55 30.08
N HIS A 294 -21.15 -7.17 31.24
CA HIS A 294 -21.32 -6.45 32.50
C HIS A 294 -20.05 -5.71 32.92
N ALA A 295 -18.87 -6.32 32.79
CA ALA A 295 -17.59 -5.67 33.08
C ALA A 295 -17.26 -4.47 32.15
N LEU A 296 -17.63 -4.54 30.85
CA LEU A 296 -17.57 -3.37 29.96
C LEU A 296 -18.46 -2.24 30.49
N MET A 297 -19.70 -2.58 30.82
CA MET A 297 -20.68 -1.62 31.28
C MET A 297 -20.25 -1.02 32.63
N ASP A 298 -19.58 -1.80 33.47
CA ASP A 298 -19.00 -1.36 34.74
C ASP A 298 -17.82 -0.40 34.52
N LEU A 299 -16.91 -0.69 33.60
CA LEU A 299 -15.80 0.20 33.23
C LEU A 299 -16.30 1.52 32.62
N LEU A 300 -17.43 1.48 31.91
CA LEU A 300 -18.05 2.63 31.26
C LEU A 300 -19.04 3.37 32.19
N LYS A 301 -19.22 2.93 33.45
CA LYS A 301 -20.03 3.64 34.45
C LYS A 301 -19.56 5.10 34.61
N PRO A 302 -20.47 6.02 35.00
CA PRO A 302 -20.11 7.39 35.33
C PRO A 302 -18.95 7.42 36.34
N ASP A 303 -18.06 8.40 36.15
CA ASP A 303 -17.09 8.80 37.16
C ASP A 303 -17.83 8.95 38.51
N LEU A 304 -17.19 8.63 39.63
CA LEU A 304 -17.85 8.75 40.95
C LEU A 304 -18.29 10.19 41.26
N GLU A 305 -17.72 11.17 40.54
CA GLU A 305 -18.06 12.59 40.58
C GLU A 305 -19.02 13.06 39.46
N ALA A 306 -19.37 12.20 38.50
CA ALA A 306 -20.28 12.53 37.42
C ALA A 306 -21.74 12.36 37.87
N GLU A 307 -22.44 13.46 38.12
CA GLU A 307 -23.88 13.45 38.37
C GLU A 307 -24.65 13.00 37.11
N GLY A 308 -25.09 11.74 37.09
CA GLY A 308 -26.03 11.21 36.10
C GLY A 308 -25.68 9.80 35.61
N ALA A 309 -26.67 8.89 35.59
CA ALA A 309 -26.54 7.59 34.94
C ALA A 309 -26.45 7.78 33.42
N LEU A 310 -25.52 7.09 32.77
CA LEU A 310 -25.51 6.99 31.32
C LEU A 310 -26.76 6.27 30.83
N PRO A 311 -27.44 6.78 29.79
CA PRO A 311 -28.25 5.90 28.96
C PRO A 311 -27.30 4.96 28.21
N LEU A 312 -27.31 3.68 28.60
CA LEU A 312 -26.57 2.58 27.94
C LEU A 312 -26.85 2.49 26.42
N ASP A 313 -27.92 3.12 25.95
CA ASP A 313 -28.34 3.17 24.56
C ASP A 313 -27.70 4.32 23.74
N ASP A 314 -26.96 5.25 24.36
CA ASP A 314 -26.26 6.33 23.65
C ASP A 314 -24.85 5.91 23.21
N ILE A 315 -24.79 5.32 22.02
CA ILE A 315 -23.57 4.83 21.36
C ILE A 315 -22.52 5.92 21.18
N ARG A 316 -22.93 7.17 20.99
CA ARG A 316 -22.00 8.30 20.79
C ARG A 316 -21.26 8.61 22.09
N GLU A 317 -21.99 8.72 23.19
CA GLU A 317 -21.38 8.97 24.50
C GLU A 317 -20.54 7.78 24.97
N LEU A 318 -20.93 6.55 24.62
CA LEU A 318 -20.16 5.34 24.94
C LEU A 318 -18.72 5.39 24.38
N ILE A 319 -18.58 5.64 23.07
CA ILE A 319 -17.27 5.70 22.42
C ILE A 319 -16.50 6.97 22.81
N GLY A 320 -17.17 8.11 22.95
CA GLY A 320 -16.56 9.36 23.40
C GLY A 320 -15.94 9.22 24.79
N ARG A 321 -16.70 8.67 25.75
CA ARG A 321 -16.23 8.41 27.12
C ARG A 321 -15.05 7.45 27.16
N PHE A 322 -15.12 6.34 26.42
CA PHE A 322 -13.98 5.41 26.33
C PHE A 322 -12.71 6.13 25.88
N CYS A 323 -12.81 6.98 24.85
CA CYS A 323 -11.65 7.74 24.35
C CYS A 323 -11.15 8.79 25.35
N ARG A 324 -12.05 9.45 26.10
CA ARG A 324 -11.68 10.35 27.20
C ARG A 324 -10.90 9.62 28.30
N TYR A 325 -11.30 8.39 28.65
CA TYR A 325 -10.55 7.57 29.61
C TYR A 325 -9.18 7.17 29.08
N VAL A 326 -9.08 6.73 27.82
CA VAL A 326 -7.79 6.38 27.21
C VAL A 326 -6.83 7.58 27.23
N THR A 327 -7.30 8.76 26.82
CA THR A 327 -6.48 9.97 26.80
C THR A 327 -6.07 10.44 28.21
N LYS A 328 -7.00 10.44 29.18
CA LYS A 328 -6.74 10.87 30.56
C LYS A 328 -5.82 9.90 31.33
N LEU A 329 -6.07 8.59 31.24
CA LEU A 329 -5.39 7.57 32.06
C LEU A 329 -4.05 7.10 31.47
N PHE A 330 -3.92 7.10 30.14
CA PHE A 330 -2.72 6.59 29.46
C PHE A 330 -1.88 7.70 28.81
N GLY A 331 -2.25 8.97 29.00
CA GLY A 331 -1.46 10.12 28.57
C GLY A 331 -1.44 10.37 27.06
N TYR A 332 -2.35 9.76 26.30
CA TYR A 332 -2.52 10.03 24.87
C TYR A 332 -3.18 11.38 24.64
N GLN A 333 -2.77 12.09 23.58
CA GLN A 333 -3.33 13.37 23.19
C GLN A 333 -4.61 13.25 22.36
N SER A 334 -4.73 12.20 21.55
CA SER A 334 -5.88 11.95 20.68
C SER A 334 -6.04 10.46 20.37
N VAL A 335 -7.23 10.06 19.91
CA VAL A 335 -7.53 8.69 19.49
C VAL A 335 -7.85 8.65 18.01
N TYR A 336 -7.12 7.85 17.23
CA TYR A 336 -7.34 7.67 15.80
C TYR A 336 -7.97 6.32 15.53
N VAL A 337 -9.17 6.28 14.95
CA VAL A 337 -9.79 5.05 14.45
C VAL A 337 -9.47 4.93 12.97
N LEU A 338 -8.59 3.99 12.63
CA LEU A 338 -8.12 3.74 11.28
C LEU A 338 -8.95 2.61 10.66
N VAL A 339 -9.90 2.95 9.79
CA VAL A 339 -10.87 2.02 9.20
C VAL A 339 -10.36 1.56 7.83
N ASP A 340 -10.03 0.29 7.69
CA ASP A 340 -9.47 -0.29 6.45
C ASP A 340 -10.12 -1.66 6.16
N PRO A 341 -11.31 -1.66 5.53
CA PRO A 341 -12.11 -2.87 5.31
C PRO A 341 -11.58 -3.75 4.18
N ASP A 342 -10.63 -3.27 3.36
CA ASP A 342 -10.32 -3.83 2.03
C ASP A 342 -9.91 -5.32 2.02
N ASN A 343 -9.42 -5.88 3.14
CA ASN A 343 -9.03 -7.29 3.23
C ASN A 343 -10.12 -8.23 3.77
N ASP A 344 -10.98 -7.75 4.67
CA ASP A 344 -11.92 -8.60 5.43
C ASP A 344 -13.40 -8.29 5.16
N ILE A 345 -13.68 -7.35 4.25
CA ILE A 345 -15.03 -7.06 3.78
C ILE A 345 -15.41 -7.94 2.60
N ASP A 346 -16.72 -8.17 2.42
CA ASP A 346 -17.23 -9.01 1.35
C ASP A 346 -16.74 -8.54 -0.04
N PRO A 347 -16.32 -9.45 -0.93
CA PRO A 347 -15.97 -9.09 -2.30
C PRO A 347 -17.16 -8.49 -3.07
N ASP A 348 -18.39 -8.87 -2.74
CA ASP A 348 -19.60 -8.25 -3.28
C ASP A 348 -19.73 -6.80 -2.77
N GLU A 349 -19.84 -5.86 -3.71
CA GLU A 349 -19.87 -4.42 -3.38
C GLU A 349 -21.14 -4.04 -2.62
N GLU A 350 -22.27 -4.70 -2.87
CA GLU A 350 -23.54 -4.38 -2.23
C GLU A 350 -23.55 -4.86 -0.78
N ILE A 351 -23.11 -6.10 -0.54
CA ILE A 351 -22.93 -6.64 0.82
C ILE A 351 -21.94 -5.77 1.61
N ALA A 352 -20.79 -5.48 1.00
CA ALA A 352 -19.78 -4.63 1.63
C ALA A 352 -20.32 -3.23 1.94
N TRP A 353 -21.12 -2.64 1.06
CA TRP A 353 -21.75 -1.36 1.31
C TRP A 353 -22.76 -1.44 2.46
N GLN A 354 -23.63 -2.44 2.48
CA GLN A 354 -24.64 -2.62 3.54
C GLN A 354 -24.01 -2.84 4.92
N VAL A 355 -22.84 -3.47 4.96
CA VAL A 355 -22.04 -3.60 6.19
C VAL A 355 -21.40 -2.27 6.59
N LEU A 356 -20.88 -1.47 5.65
CA LEU A 356 -20.08 -0.27 5.97
C LEU A 356 -20.91 1.01 6.12
N GLU A 357 -22.02 1.12 5.40
CA GLU A 357 -22.91 2.28 5.34
C GLU A 357 -23.38 2.76 6.72
N PRO A 358 -23.81 1.89 7.65
CA PRO A 358 -24.24 2.32 8.98
C PRO A 358 -23.17 3.13 9.73
N LEU A 359 -21.88 2.78 9.58
CA LEU A 359 -20.76 3.51 10.17
C LEU A 359 -20.54 4.86 9.47
N ILE A 360 -20.49 4.88 8.14
CA ILE A 360 -20.20 6.09 7.37
C ILE A 360 -21.32 7.15 7.53
N MET A 361 -22.58 6.71 7.64
CA MET A 361 -23.73 7.62 7.82
C MET A 361 -23.78 8.24 9.22
N ALA A 362 -23.12 7.64 10.21
CA ALA A 362 -23.16 8.05 11.61
C ALA A 362 -22.29 9.28 11.93
N ARG A 363 -22.52 10.42 11.25
CA ARG A 363 -21.76 11.68 11.45
C ARG A 363 -21.55 12.04 12.92
N ARG A 364 -22.58 11.84 13.76
CA ARG A 364 -22.55 12.13 15.20
C ARG A 364 -21.50 11.33 15.98
N VAL A 365 -21.17 10.13 15.50
CA VAL A 365 -20.11 9.24 16.06
C VAL A 365 -18.76 9.58 15.45
N LEU A 366 -18.72 9.94 14.16
CA LEU A 366 -17.48 10.24 13.44
C LEU A 366 -16.87 11.60 13.82
N GLU A 367 -17.68 12.57 14.23
CA GLU A 367 -17.25 13.93 14.55
C GLU A 367 -17.23 14.19 16.07
N LEU A 368 -16.40 13.44 16.79
CA LEU A 368 -16.16 13.58 18.24
C LEU A 368 -14.92 14.44 18.53
N SER A 369 -14.91 15.65 17.96
CA SER A 369 -13.79 16.58 18.10
C SER A 369 -13.55 17.05 19.54
N GLU A 370 -14.62 17.19 20.33
CA GLU A 370 -14.59 17.50 21.77
C GLU A 370 -13.79 16.45 22.56
N ASP A 371 -13.84 15.19 22.11
CA ASP A 371 -13.15 14.05 22.71
C ASP A 371 -11.80 13.72 22.01
N LYS A 372 -11.39 14.56 21.06
CA LYS A 372 -10.17 14.40 20.25
C LYS A 372 -10.09 13.04 19.54
N VAL A 373 -11.24 12.54 19.08
CA VAL A 373 -11.35 11.29 18.33
C VAL A 373 -11.44 11.62 16.84
N VAL A 374 -10.65 10.91 16.03
CA VAL A 374 -10.56 11.11 14.57
C VAL A 374 -10.73 9.78 13.86
N PHE A 375 -11.62 9.75 12.86
CA PHE A 375 -11.75 8.59 11.97
C PHE A 375 -10.99 8.83 10.66
N LYS A 376 -10.16 7.86 10.26
CA LYS A 376 -9.50 7.86 8.95
C LYS A 376 -9.91 6.61 8.20
N PHE A 377 -10.69 6.78 7.13
CA PHE A 377 -11.17 5.70 6.29
C PHE A 377 -10.23 5.48 5.11
N PHE A 378 -9.83 4.24 4.88
CA PHE A 378 -9.00 3.79 3.76
C PHE A 378 -9.83 2.86 2.89
N LEU A 379 -10.51 3.42 1.89
CA LEU A 379 -11.55 2.71 1.15
C LEU A 379 -11.12 2.42 -0.28
N SER A 380 -11.54 1.27 -0.80
CA SER A 380 -11.50 1.00 -2.23
C SER A 380 -12.23 2.09 -3.04
N GLN A 381 -11.66 2.41 -4.21
CA GLN A 381 -12.19 3.36 -5.18
C GLN A 381 -13.65 3.07 -5.57
N ARG A 382 -14.11 1.82 -5.47
CA ARG A 382 -15.50 1.41 -5.76
C ARG A 382 -16.53 2.16 -4.91
N PHE A 383 -16.22 2.42 -3.64
CA PHE A 383 -17.14 3.10 -2.73
C PHE A 383 -17.19 4.62 -2.92
N GLN A 384 -16.26 5.20 -3.69
CA GLN A 384 -16.10 6.66 -3.78
C GLN A 384 -17.40 7.35 -4.24
N LYS A 385 -18.07 6.80 -5.25
CA LYS A 385 -19.31 7.41 -5.78
C LYS A 385 -20.42 7.43 -4.73
N ARG A 386 -20.61 6.34 -3.99
CA ARG A 386 -21.64 6.24 -2.93
C ARG A 386 -21.33 7.18 -1.76
N VAL A 387 -20.09 7.19 -1.28
CA VAL A 387 -19.67 8.09 -0.19
C VAL A 387 -19.82 9.57 -0.57
N LEU A 388 -19.52 9.94 -1.82
CA LEU A 388 -19.69 11.33 -2.30
C LEU A 388 -21.16 11.77 -2.44
N GLN A 389 -22.12 10.84 -2.43
CA GLN A 389 -23.54 11.16 -2.44
C GLN A 389 -24.07 11.51 -1.04
N ILE A 390 -23.33 11.17 0.01
CA ILE A 390 -23.72 11.45 1.40
C ILE A 390 -23.70 12.97 1.65
N PRO A 391 -24.81 13.59 2.10
CA PRO A 391 -24.94 15.05 2.12
C PRO A 391 -23.83 15.79 2.88
N TRP A 392 -23.47 15.30 4.08
CA TRP A 392 -22.47 15.97 4.92
C TRP A 392 -21.05 15.84 4.37
N ILE A 393 -20.73 14.73 3.70
CA ILE A 393 -19.43 14.51 3.04
C ILE A 393 -19.36 15.35 1.77
N LYS A 394 -20.43 15.41 0.98
CA LYS A 394 -20.52 16.19 -0.25
C LYS A 394 -20.29 17.68 0.01
N GLN A 395 -20.87 18.23 1.08
CA GLN A 395 -20.71 19.64 1.47
C GLN A 395 -19.25 19.98 1.87
N GLU A 396 -18.51 19.03 2.43
CA GLU A 396 -17.14 19.23 2.94
C GLU A 396 -16.09 18.46 2.12
N ARG A 397 -16.41 18.16 0.85
CA ARG A 397 -15.63 17.25 -0.01
C ARG A 397 -14.13 17.61 -0.06
N SER A 398 -13.81 18.88 -0.28
CA SER A 398 -12.41 19.34 -0.42
C SER A 398 -11.58 19.23 0.85
N LYS A 399 -12.22 19.06 2.02
CA LYS A 399 -11.55 18.94 3.32
C LYS A 399 -11.45 17.49 3.79
N ARG A 400 -12.32 16.61 3.29
CA ARG A 400 -12.51 15.25 3.85
C ARG A 400 -12.20 14.14 2.87
N VAL A 401 -12.30 14.36 1.57
CA VAL A 401 -12.19 13.31 0.57
C VAL A 401 -10.89 13.45 -0.21
N TYR A 402 -10.07 12.41 -0.15
CA TYR A 402 -8.73 12.39 -0.71
C TYR A 402 -8.57 11.18 -1.66
N PRO A 403 -8.61 11.39 -2.98
CA PRO A 403 -8.26 10.35 -3.93
C PRO A 403 -6.74 10.14 -3.92
N LEU A 404 -6.30 8.94 -3.58
CA LEU A 404 -4.93 8.49 -3.63
C LEU A 404 -4.56 8.20 -5.08
N LYS A 405 -3.91 9.17 -5.70
CA LYS A 405 -3.33 9.09 -7.04
C LYS A 405 -1.85 9.37 -6.93
N TRP A 406 -1.05 8.65 -7.71
CA TRP A 406 0.39 8.83 -7.77
C TRP A 406 0.76 9.37 -9.15
N SER A 407 1.42 10.52 -9.15
CA SER A 407 2.17 11.03 -10.31
C SER A 407 3.49 10.27 -10.47
N ASP A 408 4.10 10.32 -11.66
CA ASP A 408 5.42 9.74 -11.89
C ASP A 408 6.46 10.42 -10.99
N GLU A 409 6.33 11.73 -10.69
CA GLU A 409 7.20 12.41 -9.72
C GLU A 409 7.10 11.80 -8.32
N GLU A 410 5.88 11.52 -7.83
CA GLU A 410 5.68 10.90 -6.52
C GLU A 410 6.17 9.45 -6.47
N LEU A 411 6.04 8.71 -7.58
CA LEU A 411 6.57 7.35 -7.68
C LEU A 411 8.10 7.33 -7.73
N ARG A 412 8.73 8.26 -8.47
CA ARG A 412 10.19 8.44 -8.44
C ARG A 412 10.66 8.79 -7.03
N ALA A 413 9.96 9.68 -6.34
CA ALA A 413 10.30 10.04 -4.97
C ALA A 413 10.14 8.85 -4.01
N LEU A 414 9.09 8.03 -4.16
CA LEU A 414 8.93 6.80 -3.38
C LEU A 414 10.08 5.81 -3.61
N LEU A 415 10.49 5.64 -4.86
CA LEU A 415 11.61 4.78 -5.23
C LEU A 415 12.92 5.29 -4.62
N GLN A 416 13.16 6.60 -4.71
CA GLN A 416 14.33 7.26 -4.14
C GLN A 416 14.41 7.08 -2.62
N GLU A 417 13.32 7.34 -1.88
CA GLU A 417 13.28 7.17 -0.42
C GLU A 417 13.59 5.72 -0.03
N ARG A 418 13.03 4.75 -0.77
CA ARG A 418 13.25 3.32 -0.55
C ARG A 418 14.70 2.91 -0.80
N LEU A 419 15.30 3.33 -1.92
CA LEU A 419 16.70 3.04 -2.24
C LEU A 419 17.65 3.71 -1.24
N ALA A 420 17.43 4.98 -0.92
CA ALA A 420 18.26 5.74 0.00
C ALA A 420 18.17 5.17 1.42
N GLY A 421 16.97 4.90 1.93
CA GLY A 421 16.77 4.34 3.26
C GLY A 421 17.40 2.96 3.43
N CYS A 422 17.35 2.12 2.39
CA CYS A 422 17.94 0.78 2.44
C CYS A 422 19.46 0.75 2.22
N SER A 423 20.02 1.76 1.54
CA SER A 423 21.46 1.85 1.22
C SER A 423 22.24 2.81 2.12
N GLY A 424 21.59 3.44 3.10
CA GLY A 424 22.21 4.52 3.88
C GLY A 424 22.53 5.77 3.06
N GLY A 425 21.76 6.02 1.99
CA GLY A 425 21.87 7.17 1.11
C GLY A 425 22.87 7.03 -0.04
N ARG A 426 23.46 5.84 -0.22
CA ARG A 426 24.43 5.58 -1.30
C ARG A 426 23.79 5.63 -2.68
N TYR A 427 22.57 5.11 -2.81
CA TYR A 427 21.83 5.07 -4.07
C TYR A 427 20.51 5.82 -3.96
N LYS A 428 20.16 6.57 -5.00
CA LYS A 428 18.93 7.38 -5.07
C LYS A 428 18.03 7.04 -6.24
N ASN A 429 18.55 6.34 -7.24
CA ASN A 429 17.83 5.95 -8.45
C ASN A 429 18.32 4.57 -8.90
N LEU A 430 17.56 3.93 -9.79
CA LEU A 430 17.91 2.63 -10.37
C LEU A 430 19.00 2.75 -11.44
N GLY A 431 19.12 3.89 -12.12
CA GLY A 431 20.20 4.17 -13.06
C GLY A 431 21.60 3.99 -12.44
N GLU A 432 21.79 4.42 -11.18
CA GLU A 432 23.05 4.21 -10.43
C GLU A 432 23.36 2.72 -10.16
N LEU A 433 22.39 1.82 -10.35
CA LEU A 433 22.50 0.38 -10.16
C LEU A 433 22.44 -0.40 -11.49
N SER A 434 22.42 0.29 -12.63
CA SER A 434 22.24 -0.31 -13.95
C SER A 434 23.16 0.32 -15.00
N GLU A 435 23.36 -0.38 -16.11
CA GLU A 435 23.94 0.19 -17.34
C GLU A 435 22.96 1.10 -18.10
N VAL A 436 21.68 1.11 -17.70
CA VAL A 436 20.60 1.87 -18.33
C VAL A 436 20.29 3.11 -17.49
N ASP A 437 20.71 4.28 -17.96
CA ASP A 437 20.58 5.55 -17.24
C ASP A 437 19.10 5.96 -16.98
N ASP A 438 18.17 5.61 -17.88
CA ASP A 438 16.75 5.99 -17.81
C ASP A 438 15.85 4.91 -17.18
N LEU A 439 16.44 3.93 -16.47
CA LEU A 439 15.72 2.79 -15.91
C LEU A 439 14.56 3.20 -14.99
N ASP A 440 14.72 4.24 -14.19
CA ASP A 440 13.66 4.79 -13.33
C ASP A 440 12.43 5.21 -14.16
N ASP A 441 12.63 5.90 -15.27
CA ASP A 441 11.55 6.39 -16.12
C ASP A 441 10.79 5.24 -16.80
N ARG A 442 11.50 4.19 -17.20
CA ARG A 442 10.90 2.98 -17.76
C ARG A 442 10.04 2.24 -16.73
N VAL A 443 10.60 2.03 -15.53
CA VAL A 443 9.91 1.31 -14.45
C VAL A 443 8.71 2.09 -13.92
N VAL A 444 8.84 3.40 -13.75
CA VAL A 444 7.73 4.27 -13.30
C VAL A 444 6.59 4.27 -14.31
N ARG A 445 6.88 4.42 -15.59
CA ARG A 445 5.87 4.35 -16.66
C ARG A 445 5.12 3.03 -16.65
N LEU A 446 5.85 1.92 -16.58
CA LEU A 446 5.27 0.57 -16.55
C LEU A 446 4.46 0.29 -15.28
N SER A 447 4.72 1.02 -14.19
CA SER A 447 3.97 0.88 -12.95
C SER A 447 2.54 1.41 -13.02
N MET A 448 2.18 2.19 -14.05
CA MET A 448 0.81 2.69 -14.28
C MET A 448 0.21 3.43 -13.07
N GLY A 449 1.00 4.26 -12.38
CA GLY A 449 0.53 5.00 -11.21
C GLY A 449 0.33 4.13 -9.96
N SER A 450 0.88 2.91 -9.93
CA SER A 450 0.74 1.94 -8.84
C SER A 450 2.07 1.71 -8.12
N PRO A 451 2.23 2.13 -6.86
CA PRO A 451 3.40 1.82 -6.04
C PRO A 451 3.66 0.33 -5.90
N ARG A 452 2.61 -0.49 -5.80
CA ARG A 452 2.77 -1.95 -5.75
C ARG A 452 3.38 -2.48 -7.03
N GLU A 453 2.89 -2.04 -8.19
CA GLU A 453 3.44 -2.51 -9.47
C GLU A 453 4.88 -2.01 -9.66
N LEU A 454 5.17 -0.77 -9.25
CA LEU A 454 6.54 -0.24 -9.20
C LEU A 454 7.47 -1.16 -8.43
N ILE A 455 7.09 -1.55 -7.20
CA ILE A 455 7.88 -2.46 -6.36
C ILE A 455 7.97 -3.86 -7.00
N VAL A 456 6.90 -4.36 -7.63
CA VAL A 456 6.91 -5.66 -8.33
C VAL A 456 7.94 -5.65 -9.47
N ILE A 457 7.94 -4.61 -10.32
CA ILE A 457 8.86 -4.49 -11.44
C ILE A 457 10.30 -4.41 -10.93
N CYS A 458 10.57 -3.55 -9.94
CA CYS A 458 11.89 -3.44 -9.31
C CYS A 458 12.34 -4.78 -8.71
N ASN A 459 11.44 -5.48 -8.03
CA ASN A 459 11.73 -6.79 -7.45
C ASN A 459 12.08 -7.84 -8.51
N ARG A 460 11.42 -7.80 -9.68
CA ARG A 460 11.74 -8.69 -10.82
C ARG A 460 13.12 -8.38 -11.40
N LEU A 461 13.45 -7.10 -11.61
CA LEU A 461 14.78 -6.66 -12.07
C LEU A 461 15.89 -7.18 -11.14
N PHE A 462 15.72 -6.96 -9.83
CA PHE A 462 16.70 -7.41 -8.83
C PHE A 462 16.81 -8.93 -8.76
N SER A 463 15.71 -9.65 -8.99
CA SER A 463 15.72 -11.13 -9.00
C SER A 463 16.37 -11.68 -10.26
N GLU A 464 16.17 -11.05 -11.41
CA GLU A 464 16.75 -11.50 -12.67
C GLU A 464 18.27 -11.29 -12.68
N HIS A 465 18.72 -10.11 -12.26
CA HIS A 465 20.13 -9.84 -12.08
C HIS A 465 20.76 -10.79 -11.07
N SER A 466 20.15 -10.96 -9.88
CA SER A 466 20.72 -11.85 -8.86
C SER A 466 20.80 -13.31 -9.29
N ARG A 467 19.88 -13.77 -10.15
CA ARG A 467 19.88 -15.14 -10.68
C ARG A 467 21.10 -15.39 -11.56
N LYS A 468 21.44 -14.43 -12.43
CA LYS A 468 22.55 -14.50 -13.38
C LYS A 468 23.90 -14.15 -12.75
N TRP A 469 23.90 -13.16 -11.86
CA TRP A 469 25.10 -12.69 -11.17
C TRP A 469 25.71 -13.78 -10.27
N SER A 470 27.03 -13.73 -10.14
CA SER A 470 27.81 -14.66 -9.33
C SER A 470 28.96 -13.91 -8.64
N PRO A 471 29.16 -14.11 -7.33
CA PRO A 471 30.23 -13.45 -6.59
C PRO A 471 31.64 -13.86 -7.02
N ASP A 472 31.77 -15.00 -7.71
CA ASP A 472 33.04 -15.67 -8.06
C ASP A 472 33.53 -15.33 -9.48
N ASP A 473 32.64 -14.85 -10.35
CA ASP A 473 32.92 -14.71 -11.79
C ASP A 473 33.54 -13.35 -12.16
N GLY A 474 33.74 -12.46 -11.18
CA GLY A 474 34.28 -11.11 -11.41
C GLY A 474 33.33 -10.17 -12.16
N GLU A 475 32.06 -10.57 -12.33
CA GLU A 475 31.02 -9.83 -13.05
C GLU A 475 30.68 -8.50 -12.35
N PRO A 476 30.37 -7.44 -13.13
CA PRO A 476 30.03 -6.13 -12.59
C PRO A 476 28.78 -6.19 -11.70
N LEU A 477 28.71 -5.27 -10.73
CA LEU A 477 27.58 -5.17 -9.81
C LEU A 477 26.34 -4.50 -10.43
N LEU A 478 26.46 -3.98 -11.65
CA LEU A 478 25.39 -3.25 -12.34
C LEU A 478 24.45 -4.22 -13.04
N ILE A 479 23.15 -3.89 -12.99
CA ILE A 479 22.12 -4.55 -13.79
C ILE A 479 22.36 -4.21 -15.25
N THR A 480 22.55 -5.23 -16.08
CA THR A 480 22.90 -5.06 -17.50
C THR A 480 21.72 -4.63 -18.36
N ASP A 481 21.97 -3.96 -19.48
CA ASP A 481 20.91 -3.60 -20.45
C ASP A 481 20.12 -4.83 -20.93
N GLN A 482 20.81 -5.96 -21.15
CA GLN A 482 20.15 -7.21 -21.54
C GLN A 482 19.15 -7.71 -20.48
N GLU A 483 19.50 -7.61 -19.19
CA GLU A 483 18.61 -8.01 -18.10
C GLU A 483 17.41 -7.08 -17.97
N VAL A 484 17.61 -5.77 -18.15
CA VAL A 484 16.53 -4.79 -18.19
C VAL A 484 15.55 -5.13 -19.32
N GLU A 485 16.07 -5.36 -20.53
CA GLU A 485 15.26 -5.71 -21.69
C GLU A 485 14.47 -7.01 -21.49
N GLU A 486 15.08 -8.05 -20.93
CA GLU A 486 14.40 -9.33 -20.66
C GLU A 486 13.23 -9.17 -19.68
N VAL A 487 13.34 -8.29 -18.69
CA VAL A 487 12.30 -8.08 -17.68
C VAL A 487 11.21 -7.11 -18.15
N LEU A 488 11.58 -6.02 -18.83
CA LEU A 488 10.66 -4.94 -19.15
C LEU A 488 9.95 -5.12 -20.49
N ARG A 489 10.60 -5.68 -21.51
CA ARG A 489 10.04 -5.81 -22.87
C ARG A 489 8.66 -6.48 -22.91
N PRO A 490 8.40 -7.59 -22.19
CA PRO A 490 7.07 -8.22 -22.20
C PRO A 490 5.96 -7.31 -21.67
N SER A 491 6.28 -6.42 -20.74
CA SER A 491 5.34 -5.44 -20.18
C SER A 491 5.19 -4.23 -21.10
N GLU A 492 6.28 -3.75 -21.72
CA GLU A 492 6.28 -2.64 -22.68
C GLU A 492 5.49 -2.97 -23.94
N GLU A 493 5.56 -4.20 -24.45
CA GLU A 493 4.78 -4.67 -25.60
C GLU A 493 3.27 -4.76 -25.32
N ARG A 494 2.90 -5.01 -24.05
CA ARG A 494 1.50 -5.05 -23.61
C ARG A 494 0.98 -3.68 -23.17
N TYR A 495 1.86 -2.70 -23.02
CA TYR A 495 1.51 -1.36 -22.60
C TYR A 495 0.70 -0.68 -23.72
N PRO A 496 -0.57 -0.30 -23.46
CA PRO A 496 -1.36 0.40 -24.46
C PRO A 496 -0.80 1.82 -24.60
N LYS A 497 0.09 2.01 -25.59
CA LYS A 497 0.59 3.34 -25.96
C LYS A 497 -0.61 4.26 -26.22
N SER A 498 -0.63 5.44 -25.61
CA SER A 498 -1.62 6.47 -25.93
C SER A 498 -1.57 6.81 -27.43
N PRO A 499 -2.64 7.36 -28.04
CA PRO A 499 -2.60 7.75 -29.44
C PRO A 499 -1.41 8.68 -29.77
N LEU A 500 -1.04 9.54 -28.84
CA LEU A 500 0.14 10.41 -28.93
C LEU A 500 1.45 9.61 -28.87
N GLU A 501 1.59 8.70 -27.92
CA GLU A 501 2.78 7.82 -27.82
C GLU A 501 2.94 6.93 -29.05
N GLN A 502 1.83 6.47 -29.64
CA GLN A 502 1.85 5.74 -30.91
C GLN A 502 2.28 6.63 -32.07
N LEU A 503 1.87 7.91 -32.06
CA LEU A 503 2.24 8.88 -33.09
C LEU A 503 3.74 9.22 -33.00
N ILE A 504 4.25 9.43 -31.78
CA ILE A 504 5.67 9.67 -31.51
C ILE A 504 6.50 8.44 -31.91
N ALA A 505 6.07 7.23 -31.53
CA ALA A 505 6.77 5.99 -31.85
C ALA A 505 6.81 5.66 -33.35
N ARG A 506 5.89 6.20 -34.16
CA ARG A 506 5.93 6.06 -35.63
C ARG A 506 6.95 7.01 -36.28
N GLY A 507 7.48 7.96 -35.52
CA GLY A 507 8.45 8.94 -35.99
C GLY A 507 7.81 10.06 -36.83
N GLU A 508 8.66 10.98 -37.27
CA GLU A 508 8.28 12.02 -38.21
C GLU A 508 7.83 11.43 -39.55
N SER A 509 6.89 12.11 -40.20
CA SER A 509 6.37 11.71 -41.50
C SER A 509 5.96 12.93 -42.32
N GLU A 510 5.33 12.68 -43.46
CA GLU A 510 4.78 13.78 -44.30
C GLU A 510 3.70 14.57 -43.56
N ARG A 511 3.08 13.99 -42.53
CA ARG A 511 1.96 14.58 -41.79
C ARG A 511 2.24 14.71 -40.30
N VAL A 512 3.46 14.44 -39.85
CA VAL A 512 3.87 14.53 -38.45
C VAL A 512 5.25 15.18 -38.41
N GLU A 513 5.39 16.27 -37.66
CA GLU A 513 6.68 16.93 -37.38
C GLU A 513 6.85 17.05 -35.87
N PHE A 514 8.06 16.76 -35.39
CA PHE A 514 8.48 17.02 -34.02
C PHE A 514 9.32 18.29 -33.95
N LYS A 515 9.12 19.05 -32.88
CA LYS A 515 9.96 20.20 -32.55
C LYS A 515 10.32 20.16 -31.09
N SER A 516 11.62 20.14 -30.83
CA SER A 516 12.18 20.11 -29.48
C SER A 516 11.64 21.25 -28.59
N THR A 517 11.46 22.46 -29.14
CA THR A 517 10.93 23.65 -28.43
C THR A 517 10.27 24.63 -29.41
N MET A 518 9.48 25.59 -28.89
CA MET A 518 8.84 26.65 -29.70
C MET A 518 9.68 27.94 -29.78
N ARG A 519 10.39 28.29 -28.72
CA ARG A 519 11.01 29.62 -28.50
C ARG A 519 12.47 29.54 -28.04
N TYR A 520 12.93 28.39 -27.56
CA TYR A 520 14.23 28.25 -26.90
C TYR A 520 15.24 27.48 -27.74
N ASN A 521 16.30 28.13 -28.21
CA ASN A 521 17.33 27.43 -28.96
C ASN A 521 18.22 26.62 -27.99
N LEU A 522 18.08 25.29 -28.02
CA LEU A 522 18.83 24.36 -27.16
C LEU A 522 20.36 24.46 -27.36
N LYS A 523 20.81 24.69 -28.59
CA LYS A 523 22.24 24.79 -28.94
C LYS A 523 22.83 26.12 -28.48
N ALA A 524 22.08 27.21 -28.64
CA ALA A 524 22.53 28.55 -28.24
C ALA A 524 22.26 28.86 -26.76
N GLY A 525 21.49 28.03 -26.05
CA GLY A 525 21.18 28.20 -24.63
C GLY A 525 20.41 29.48 -24.32
N ARG A 526 19.57 29.97 -25.25
CA ARG A 526 18.81 31.22 -25.08
C ARG A 526 17.53 31.25 -25.93
N PRO A 527 16.57 32.13 -25.60
CA PRO A 527 15.44 32.40 -26.47
C PRO A 527 15.88 32.89 -27.85
N ASP A 528 15.24 32.38 -28.90
CA ASP A 528 15.59 32.68 -30.29
C ASP A 528 14.32 32.76 -31.15
N LYS A 529 14.15 33.88 -31.86
CA LYS A 529 12.99 34.11 -32.74
C LYS A 529 12.99 33.19 -33.96
N GLU A 530 14.14 32.63 -34.33
CA GLU A 530 14.18 31.68 -35.43
C GLU A 530 13.39 30.40 -35.10
N MET A 531 13.32 29.99 -33.83
CA MET A 531 12.50 28.86 -33.39
C MET A 531 11.02 29.09 -33.71
N GLU A 532 10.49 30.29 -33.42
CA GLU A 532 9.11 30.65 -33.74
C GLU A 532 8.85 30.65 -35.26
N ARG A 533 9.84 31.05 -36.06
CA ARG A 533 9.74 31.00 -37.52
C ARG A 533 9.72 29.58 -38.03
N GLU A 534 10.48 28.65 -37.44
CA GLU A 534 10.40 27.24 -37.81
C GLU A 534 8.99 26.66 -37.57
N ILE A 535 8.37 27.00 -36.44
CA ILE A 535 6.98 26.63 -36.15
C ILE A 535 6.04 27.16 -37.23
N ALA A 536 6.17 28.45 -37.58
CA ALA A 536 5.35 29.05 -38.64
C ALA A 536 5.59 28.39 -40.02
N ARG A 537 6.83 28.08 -40.39
CA ARG A 537 7.17 27.39 -41.64
C ARG A 537 6.53 26.01 -41.71
N THR A 538 6.57 25.26 -40.62
CA THR A 538 5.96 23.92 -40.56
C THR A 538 4.44 23.99 -40.69
N ILE A 539 3.78 24.90 -39.98
CA ILE A 539 2.33 25.10 -40.10
C ILE A 539 1.96 25.50 -41.53
N CYS A 540 2.68 26.46 -42.13
CA CYS A 540 2.49 26.90 -43.52
C CYS A 540 2.61 25.73 -44.50
N ALA A 541 3.65 24.91 -44.35
CA ALA A 541 3.88 23.73 -45.17
C ALA A 541 2.74 22.70 -45.05
N PHE A 542 2.24 22.44 -43.83
CA PHE A 542 1.10 21.55 -43.62
C PHE A 542 -0.18 22.11 -44.24
N MET A 543 -0.48 23.40 -44.06
CA MET A 543 -1.66 24.03 -44.65
C MET A 543 -1.65 23.95 -46.17
N ASN A 544 -0.47 24.15 -46.78
CA ASN A 544 -0.31 24.14 -48.23
C ASN A 544 -0.23 22.74 -48.85
N THR A 545 -0.30 21.67 -48.06
CA THR A 545 -0.21 20.28 -48.53
C THR A 545 -1.40 19.47 -48.05
N GLU A 546 -1.23 18.46 -47.21
CA GLU A 546 -2.30 17.52 -46.79
C GLU A 546 -2.74 17.74 -45.33
N GLY A 547 -2.37 18.88 -44.75
CA GLY A 547 -2.45 19.10 -43.31
C GLY A 547 -1.49 18.18 -42.53
N GLY A 548 -1.52 18.26 -41.21
CA GLY A 548 -0.63 17.44 -40.39
C GLY A 548 -0.74 17.72 -38.90
N THR A 549 0.13 17.06 -38.14
CA THR A 549 0.27 17.24 -36.69
C THR A 549 1.68 17.73 -36.39
N LEU A 550 1.79 18.90 -35.77
CA LEU A 550 3.03 19.38 -35.19
C LEU A 550 3.02 19.07 -33.68
N ILE A 551 4.08 18.43 -33.19
CA ILE A 551 4.23 18.11 -31.76
C ILE A 551 5.44 18.86 -31.22
N ILE A 552 5.22 19.75 -30.26
CA ILE A 552 6.26 20.57 -29.64
C ILE A 552 6.59 20.04 -28.25
N GLY A 553 7.89 19.97 -27.94
CA GLY A 553 8.43 19.35 -26.73
C GLY A 553 8.91 17.91 -26.95
N VAL A 554 9.18 17.53 -28.21
CA VAL A 554 9.69 16.21 -28.61
C VAL A 554 10.86 16.41 -29.57
N ASP A 555 11.97 15.70 -29.35
CA ASP A 555 13.15 15.75 -30.20
C ASP A 555 13.01 14.88 -31.46
N ASP A 556 13.92 15.05 -32.41
CA ASP A 556 13.87 14.40 -33.73
C ASP A 556 13.92 12.85 -33.63
N ASP A 557 14.52 12.31 -32.56
CA ASP A 557 14.58 10.87 -32.27
C ASP A 557 13.34 10.32 -31.55
N GLY A 558 12.35 11.17 -31.25
CA GLY A 558 11.14 10.83 -30.50
C GLY A 558 11.29 10.98 -28.98
N THR A 559 12.43 11.46 -28.48
CA THR A 559 12.64 11.73 -27.05
C THR A 559 11.73 12.86 -26.59
N VAL A 560 10.89 12.60 -25.58
CA VAL A 560 10.00 13.62 -25.01
C VAL A 560 10.80 14.54 -24.08
N LEU A 561 10.96 15.80 -24.46
CA LEU A 561 11.70 16.82 -23.72
C LEU A 561 10.81 17.65 -22.80
N GLY A 562 9.55 17.88 -23.19
CA GLY A 562 8.61 18.75 -22.48
C GLY A 562 8.78 20.24 -22.82
N LEU A 563 7.98 21.10 -22.17
CA LEU A 563 7.89 22.54 -22.47
C LEU A 563 8.56 23.45 -21.44
N ASP A 564 9.26 22.91 -20.43
CA ASP A 564 9.81 23.69 -19.31
C ASP A 564 10.74 24.82 -19.77
N LYS A 565 11.58 24.55 -20.78
CA LYS A 565 12.46 25.57 -21.36
C LYS A 565 11.68 26.66 -22.07
N ASP A 566 10.60 26.34 -22.76
CA ASP A 566 9.73 27.33 -23.38
C ASP A 566 9.00 28.17 -22.34
N PHE A 567 8.45 27.55 -21.29
CA PHE A 567 7.83 28.27 -20.18
C PHE A 567 8.80 29.26 -19.51
N SER A 568 10.09 28.90 -19.42
CA SER A 568 11.11 29.80 -18.88
C SER A 568 11.27 31.11 -19.66
N THR A 569 10.93 31.11 -20.96
CA THR A 569 11.02 32.28 -21.84
C THR A 569 9.83 33.25 -21.70
N LEU A 570 8.74 32.78 -21.08
CA LEU A 570 7.53 33.58 -20.89
C LEU A 570 7.75 34.49 -19.68
N GLY A 571 7.44 35.80 -19.82
CA GLY A 571 7.75 36.79 -18.78
C GLY A 571 7.10 36.50 -17.41
N ARG A 572 5.92 37.08 -17.16
CA ARG A 572 5.19 36.86 -15.88
C ARG A 572 4.26 35.64 -15.91
N ARG A 573 3.85 35.17 -17.09
CA ARG A 573 2.91 34.04 -17.28
C ARG A 573 3.67 32.79 -17.72
N LYS A 574 4.41 32.18 -16.80
CA LYS A 574 5.17 30.93 -17.03
C LYS A 574 4.28 29.70 -16.86
N ASN A 575 3.20 29.65 -17.63
CA ASN A 575 2.16 28.63 -17.54
C ASN A 575 1.55 28.34 -18.92
N GLU A 576 0.64 27.37 -18.98
CA GLU A 576 -0.05 26.92 -20.19
C GLU A 576 -0.72 28.07 -20.95
N ASP A 577 -1.43 28.96 -20.25
CA ASP A 577 -2.09 30.13 -20.87
C ASP A 577 -1.08 31.06 -21.56
N GLY A 578 0.07 31.32 -20.90
CA GLY A 578 1.12 32.14 -21.47
C GLY A 578 1.75 31.52 -22.71
N PHE A 579 1.93 30.20 -22.70
CA PHE A 579 2.47 29.46 -23.85
C PHE A 579 1.48 29.44 -25.01
N HIS A 580 0.21 29.14 -24.74
CA HIS A 580 -0.84 29.15 -25.75
C HIS A 580 -0.98 30.52 -26.40
N GLN A 581 -0.95 31.61 -25.61
CA GLN A 581 -0.95 32.96 -26.16
C GLN A 581 0.28 33.24 -27.03
N ALA A 582 1.46 32.77 -26.62
CA ALA A 582 2.66 32.91 -27.42
C ALA A 582 2.55 32.17 -28.77
N PHE A 583 1.92 31.00 -28.78
CA PHE A 583 1.60 30.27 -30.01
C PHE A 583 0.59 31.03 -30.89
N VAL A 584 -0.50 31.56 -30.31
CA VAL A 584 -1.47 32.38 -31.05
C VAL A 584 -0.80 33.62 -31.65
N ASN A 585 0.15 34.24 -30.95
CA ASN A 585 0.90 35.36 -31.50
C ASN A 585 1.75 34.95 -32.73
N ILE A 586 2.23 33.71 -32.81
CA ILE A 586 2.92 33.19 -34.01
C ILE A 586 1.93 33.13 -35.18
N THR A 587 0.74 32.56 -34.96
CA THR A 587 -0.28 32.40 -36.00
C THR A 587 -0.88 33.73 -36.47
N GLU A 588 -0.91 34.74 -35.60
CA GLU A 588 -1.38 36.09 -35.92
C GLU A 588 -0.33 36.95 -36.63
N ASN A 589 0.93 36.91 -36.19
CA ASN A 589 1.95 37.88 -36.62
C ASN A 589 2.91 37.37 -37.68
N LEU A 590 3.05 36.05 -37.85
CA LEU A 590 3.98 35.44 -38.81
C LEU A 590 3.30 34.91 -40.07
N PHE A 591 2.01 35.23 -40.28
CA PHE A 591 1.23 34.83 -41.45
C PHE A 591 0.56 36.03 -42.11
N ASN A 592 0.34 35.94 -43.42
CA ASN A 592 -0.43 36.94 -44.17
C ASN A 592 -1.30 36.28 -45.24
N PRO A 593 -2.64 36.29 -45.08
CA PRO A 593 -3.37 36.81 -43.92
C PRO A 593 -3.08 36.00 -42.62
N PRO A 594 -3.34 36.56 -41.43
CA PRO A 594 -3.30 35.82 -40.16
C PRO A 594 -4.16 34.55 -40.22
N LEU A 595 -3.74 33.50 -39.52
CA LEU A 595 -4.49 32.25 -39.49
C LEU A 595 -5.76 32.38 -38.63
N SER A 596 -6.83 31.70 -39.03
CA SER A 596 -8.05 31.57 -38.26
C SER A 596 -7.90 30.49 -37.17
N PRO A 597 -8.55 30.63 -36.00
CA PRO A 597 -8.67 29.54 -35.02
C PRO A 597 -9.27 28.27 -35.59
N ASP A 598 -10.02 28.33 -36.71
CA ASP A 598 -10.58 27.16 -37.38
C ASP A 598 -9.55 26.40 -38.24
N ASP A 599 -8.40 27.00 -38.55
CA ASP A 599 -7.36 26.39 -39.39
C ASP A 599 -6.55 25.31 -38.65
N TYR A 600 -6.61 25.30 -37.32
CA TYR A 600 -5.89 24.34 -36.48
C TYR A 600 -6.65 24.00 -35.20
N ALA A 601 -6.32 22.87 -34.59
CA ALA A 601 -6.73 22.52 -33.23
C ALA A 601 -5.48 22.28 -32.38
N ALA A 602 -5.26 23.13 -31.38
CA ALA A 602 -4.07 23.06 -30.54
C ALA A 602 -4.45 22.71 -29.08
N SER A 603 -3.72 21.77 -28.48
CA SER A 603 -3.99 21.28 -27.13
C SER A 603 -2.71 20.87 -26.42
N PHE A 604 -2.71 21.00 -25.09
CA PHE A 604 -1.70 20.38 -24.24
C PHE A 604 -2.04 18.91 -24.02
N GLU A 605 -1.05 18.04 -24.21
CA GLU A 605 -1.15 16.62 -23.91
C GLU A 605 -0.01 16.20 -22.98
N LYS A 606 -0.25 15.22 -22.12
CA LYS A 606 0.80 14.65 -21.26
C LYS A 606 1.35 13.38 -21.90
N CYS A 607 2.67 13.29 -21.98
CA CYS A 607 3.38 12.10 -22.45
C CYS A 607 4.58 11.85 -21.52
N HIS A 608 4.64 10.69 -20.87
CA HIS A 608 5.69 10.36 -19.89
C HIS A 608 5.86 11.44 -18.81
N ASP A 609 4.73 11.94 -18.29
CA ASP A 609 4.61 13.05 -17.32
C ASP A 609 5.21 14.40 -17.70
N LYS A 610 5.72 14.52 -18.93
CA LYS A 610 6.07 15.79 -19.53
C LYS A 610 4.89 16.34 -20.32
N LEU A 611 4.67 17.65 -20.20
CA LEU A 611 3.68 18.35 -21.00
C LEU A 611 4.25 18.62 -22.39
N VAL A 612 3.50 18.25 -23.43
CA VAL A 612 3.80 18.58 -24.83
C VAL A 612 2.66 19.37 -25.45
N TYR A 613 2.94 20.11 -26.51
CA TYR A 613 1.95 20.90 -27.22
C TYR A 613 1.68 20.32 -28.60
N VAL A 614 0.44 19.86 -28.82
CA VAL A 614 0.03 19.19 -30.05
C VAL A 614 -0.83 20.15 -30.87
N VAL A 615 -0.44 20.39 -32.11
CA VAL A 615 -1.13 21.27 -33.06
C VAL A 615 -1.55 20.47 -34.29
N LYS A 616 -2.84 20.22 -34.44
CA LYS A 616 -3.43 19.58 -35.62
C LYS A 616 -3.80 20.66 -36.63
N VAL A 617 -3.08 20.72 -37.74
CA VAL A 617 -3.23 21.71 -38.81
C VAL A 617 -4.08 21.12 -39.93
N LYS A 618 -5.12 21.84 -40.35
CA LYS A 618 -5.96 21.44 -41.48
C LYS A 618 -5.29 21.81 -42.81
N LYS A 619 -5.55 21.01 -43.85
CA LYS A 619 -5.29 21.43 -45.23
C LYS A 619 -6.13 22.67 -45.52
N SER A 620 -5.49 23.71 -46.07
CA SER A 620 -6.21 24.91 -46.46
C SER A 620 -6.83 24.75 -47.85
N GLU A 621 -7.92 25.46 -48.10
CA GLU A 621 -8.51 25.60 -49.44
C GLU A 621 -7.89 26.77 -50.22
N LYS A 622 -7.01 27.54 -49.58
CA LYS A 622 -6.32 28.70 -50.16
C LYS A 622 -4.83 28.63 -49.82
N PRO A 623 -3.95 29.23 -50.64
CA PRO A 623 -2.54 29.26 -50.32
C PRO A 623 -2.27 30.07 -49.05
N ALA A 624 -1.56 29.47 -48.11
CA ALA A 624 -1.07 30.08 -46.88
C ALA A 624 0.36 30.61 -47.08
N PHE A 625 0.65 31.79 -46.55
CA PHE A 625 1.97 32.43 -46.65
C PHE A 625 2.46 32.83 -45.27
N CYS A 626 3.74 32.57 -44.99
CA CYS A 626 4.43 33.17 -43.87
C CYS A 626 4.81 34.62 -44.21
N LEU A 627 4.72 35.53 -43.25
CA LEU A 627 5.18 36.91 -43.39
C LEU A 627 6.46 37.11 -42.58
N PHE A 628 7.61 37.16 -43.25
CA PHE A 628 8.89 37.40 -42.61
C PHE A 628 9.53 38.66 -43.16
N SER A 629 9.83 39.62 -42.29
CA SER A 629 10.51 40.88 -42.65
C SER A 629 9.83 41.63 -43.82
N GLY A 630 8.49 41.56 -43.91
CA GLY A 630 7.70 42.18 -44.97
C GLY A 630 7.59 41.37 -46.28
N VAL A 631 8.16 40.17 -46.33
CA VAL A 631 8.10 39.28 -47.50
C VAL A 631 7.16 38.11 -47.22
N ASN A 632 6.22 37.88 -48.14
CA ASN A 632 5.38 36.68 -48.14
C ASN A 632 6.19 35.50 -48.69
N GLU A 633 6.30 34.44 -47.90
CA GLU A 633 7.04 33.24 -48.25
C GLU A 633 6.12 32.03 -48.25
N PHE A 634 6.25 31.21 -49.29
CA PHE A 634 5.44 30.02 -49.50
C PHE A 634 6.26 28.75 -49.25
N TYR A 635 5.71 27.85 -48.44
CA TYR A 635 6.37 26.63 -48.02
C TYR A 635 5.52 25.42 -48.35
N LEU A 636 6.17 24.35 -48.78
CA LEU A 636 5.56 23.04 -49.00
C LEU A 636 6.25 21.96 -48.19
N ARG A 637 5.46 20.98 -47.79
CA ARG A 637 5.97 19.74 -47.23
C ARG A 637 6.34 18.79 -48.38
N LYS A 638 7.58 18.31 -48.40
CA LYS A 638 8.04 17.26 -49.31
C LYS A 638 8.66 16.16 -48.47
N GLN A 639 7.95 15.05 -48.34
CA GLN A 639 8.29 14.00 -47.38
C GLN A 639 8.44 14.58 -45.97
N THR A 640 9.58 14.37 -45.31
CA THR A 640 9.89 14.90 -43.98
C THR A 640 10.59 16.26 -44.00
N THR A 641 10.61 16.96 -45.14
CA THR A 641 11.30 18.25 -45.26
C THR A 641 10.36 19.38 -45.64
N THR A 642 10.62 20.56 -45.09
CA THR A 642 9.92 21.81 -45.43
C THR A 642 10.73 22.59 -46.44
N ARG A 643 10.17 22.80 -47.65
CA ARG A 643 10.85 23.48 -48.77
C ARG A 643 10.17 24.81 -49.08
N LYS A 644 10.95 25.89 -49.14
CA LYS A 644 10.53 27.18 -49.67
C LYS A 644 10.47 27.13 -51.20
N LEU A 645 9.38 27.62 -51.78
CA LEU A 645 9.27 27.80 -53.23
C LEU A 645 9.62 29.24 -53.64
N ASP A 646 10.12 29.38 -54.86
CA ASP A 646 10.24 30.69 -55.51
C ASP A 646 8.89 31.16 -56.06
N ALA A 647 8.83 32.42 -56.51
CA ALA A 647 7.58 33.02 -56.97
C ALA A 647 6.96 32.29 -58.18
N LYS A 648 7.79 31.76 -59.10
CA LYS A 648 7.31 31.08 -60.30
C LYS A 648 6.73 29.71 -59.93
N ALA A 649 7.49 28.91 -59.18
CA ALA A 649 7.05 27.60 -58.72
C ALA A 649 5.83 27.69 -57.79
N THR A 650 5.73 28.74 -56.98
CA THR A 650 4.55 29.00 -56.14
C THR A 650 3.32 29.24 -56.99
N LEU A 651 3.41 30.08 -58.02
CA LEU A 651 2.27 30.37 -58.91
C LEU A 651 1.80 29.11 -59.64
N GLU A 652 2.75 28.34 -60.20
CA GLU A 652 2.46 27.07 -60.87
C GLU A 652 1.77 26.09 -59.91
N TYR A 653 2.30 25.91 -58.70
CA TYR A 653 1.71 25.04 -57.69
C TYR A 653 0.30 25.48 -57.29
N CYS A 654 0.11 26.78 -57.06
CA CYS A 654 -1.18 27.31 -56.62
C CYS A 654 -2.27 27.09 -57.66
N LEU A 655 -1.98 27.25 -58.96
CA LEU A 655 -2.95 27.03 -60.04
C LEU A 655 -3.38 25.56 -60.18
N GLU A 656 -2.55 24.62 -59.72
CA GLU A 656 -2.83 23.18 -59.79
C GLU A 656 -3.56 22.63 -58.56
N HIS A 657 -3.38 23.24 -57.38
CA HIS A 657 -3.75 22.65 -56.09
C HIS A 657 -4.81 23.43 -55.29
N PHE A 658 -5.09 24.68 -55.66
CA PHE A 658 -6.12 25.54 -55.05
C PHE A 658 -6.98 26.17 -56.15
#